data_AF-A0A5P6VT62-F1
#
_entry.id   AF-A0A5P6VT62-F1
#
_cell.length_a   1.000
_cell.length_b   1.000
_cell.length_c   1.000
_cell.angle_alpha   90.00
_cell.angle_beta   90.00
_cell.angle_gamma   90.00
#
_symmetry.space_group_name_H-M   'P 1'
#
loop_
_entity.id
_entity.type
_entity.pdbx_description
1 polymer ?
#
loop_
_entity_poly.entity_id
_entity_poly.type
_entity_poly.pdbx_seq_one_letter_code
_entity_poly.pdbx_strand_id
1 'polypeptide(L)'
;MYYQGLTKLYPISKTIRNELIPVGKTLEHIRMNNILEADIQRKSDYERVKKLMDDYHKQLINESLQDVHLSYVEEAADLYLNASKDKDIVDKFSKCQDKLRKEIVNLLKSHENFPKIGNKEIIKLLQSLSDTEKDYNALDSFSKFYTYFTSYNEVRKNLYSDEEKSSTAAYRLINENLPKFLDNIKAYSIAKSAGVRAKELTEEEQDCLFMTETFERTLTQDGIDNYNELIGKLNFAINLYNQQNNKLKGFRKVPKMKELYKQILSEREASFVDEFVDDEALLTNVESFSAHIKEFLESDSLSRFAEVLEESGGEMVYIKNDTSKTTFSNIVFGSWNVIDERLAEEYDSANSKKKKDEKYYDKRHKELKKNKSYSVEKIVSLSTETEDVIGKYIEKLQADIIAIKETREVFEKVVLKEHDKNKSLRKNTKAIEAIKSFLDTIKDFERDIKLISGSEHEMEKNLAVYAEQENILSSIRNVDSLYNMSRNYLTQKPFSTEKFKLNFNRATLLNGWDKNKETDNLGILLVKEGKYYLGIMNTKANKSFVNPPKPKTDNVYHKVNYKLLPGPNKMLPKVFFAKSNLEYYKPSEDLLAKYQAGTHKKGENFSLEDCHSLISFFKDSLEKHPDWSEFGFKFSDTKKYDDLSGFYREVEKQGYKITYTDIDVEYIDSLVEKDELYLFQIYNKDFSPYSKGNYNLHTLYLTMLFDERNLRNVVYKLNGEAEVFYRPASIGKDELIIHKSGEEIKNKNPKRAIDKPTSTFEYDIVKDRRYTKDKFMLHIPVTMNFGVDETRRFNEVVNDAIRGDDKVRVIGIDRGERNLLYVVVVDSDGTILEQISLNSIINNEYSIETDYHKLLDEKEGDRDRARKNWTTIENIKELKEGYLSQVVNVIAKLVLKYDAIICLEDLNFGFKRGRQKVEKQVYQKFEKMLIDKLNYLVIDKSRSQENPEEVGHVLNALQLTSKFTSFKELGKQTGIIYYVPAYLTSKIDPTTGFANLFYVKYESVEKSKDFFNRFDSICFNKVAGYFEFSFDYKNFTDRACGMRSKWKVCTNGERIIKYRNEEKNSSFDDKVIVLTEEFKKLFNEYGIAFNDCMDLTDAINAIDDASFFRKLTKLFQQTLQMRNSSADGSRDYIISPVENDNGEFFNSEKCDKSKPKDADANGAFNIARKGLWVLEQLYNSSSGEKLNLAMTNAEWLEYAQQHTI
;
A
#
# COMPACT_ATOMS: atom_id res chain seq x y z
N MET A 1 -34.77 -7.45 7.74
CA MET A 1 -33.60 -6.68 7.31
C MET A 1 -32.96 -6.04 8.52
N TYR A 2 -31.95 -6.73 9.03
CA TYR A 2 -31.20 -6.31 10.21
C TYR A 2 -30.62 -4.88 10.08
N TYR A 3 -30.32 -4.44 8.86
CA TYR A 3 -29.61 -3.18 8.63
C TYR A 3 -30.47 -1.91 8.75
N GLN A 4 -31.80 -2.00 8.83
CA GLN A 4 -32.69 -0.81 8.85
C GLN A 4 -32.43 0.13 10.02
N GLY A 5 -32.01 -0.40 11.18
CA GLY A 5 -31.67 0.37 12.37
C GLY A 5 -30.23 0.89 12.39
N LEU A 6 -29.39 0.52 11.42
CA LEU A 6 -27.96 0.84 11.41
C LEU A 6 -27.71 2.19 10.74
N THR A 7 -28.27 3.25 11.32
CA THR A 7 -28.12 4.65 10.88
C THR A 7 -27.82 5.53 12.09
N LYS A 8 -27.19 6.69 11.87
CA LYS A 8 -26.91 7.67 12.94
C LYS A 8 -26.27 7.04 14.19
N LEU A 9 -25.22 6.24 13.99
CA LEU A 9 -24.48 5.53 15.03
C LEU A 9 -23.21 6.27 15.46
N TYR A 10 -22.53 6.95 14.53
CA TYR A 10 -21.35 7.76 14.84
C TYR A 10 -21.07 8.84 13.77
N PRO A 11 -20.39 9.95 14.13
CA PRO A 11 -20.07 11.03 13.19
C PRO A 11 -18.91 10.70 12.25
N ILE A 12 -18.96 11.24 11.03
CA ILE A 12 -17.93 11.06 9.99
C ILE A 12 -17.53 12.40 9.40
N SER A 13 -16.23 12.60 9.19
CA SER A 13 -15.72 13.79 8.51
C SER A 13 -15.34 13.48 7.06
N LYS A 14 -15.67 14.37 6.12
CA LYS A 14 -15.24 14.33 4.71
C LYS A 14 -14.83 15.71 4.23
N THR A 15 -14.05 15.76 3.15
CA THR A 15 -13.70 17.01 2.46
C THR A 15 -14.32 17.03 1.07
N ILE A 16 -15.15 18.03 0.82
CA ILE A 16 -15.75 18.33 -0.48
C ILE A 16 -14.76 19.21 -1.26
N ARG A 17 -14.56 18.93 -2.55
CA ARG A 17 -13.63 19.65 -3.41
C ARG A 17 -14.37 20.19 -4.62
N ASN A 18 -14.26 21.48 -4.88
CA ASN A 18 -14.89 22.15 -6.03
C ASN A 18 -13.90 23.08 -6.73
N GLU A 19 -14.17 23.39 -7.99
CA GLU A 19 -13.56 24.52 -8.68
C GLU A 19 -14.13 25.83 -8.13
N LEU A 20 -13.31 26.87 -8.12
CA LEU A 20 -13.75 28.25 -7.90
C LEU A 20 -13.63 29.02 -9.22
N ILE A 21 -14.75 29.54 -9.72
CA ILE A 21 -14.78 30.36 -10.93
C ILE A 21 -14.85 31.83 -10.50
N PRO A 22 -13.83 32.67 -10.76
CA PRO A 22 -13.87 34.08 -10.41
C PRO A 22 -14.99 34.82 -11.17
N VAL A 23 -15.69 35.72 -10.48
CA VAL A 23 -16.83 36.49 -11.00
C VAL A 23 -16.45 37.97 -11.12
N GLY A 24 -16.91 38.65 -12.19
CA GLY A 24 -16.60 40.06 -12.44
C GLY A 24 -15.09 40.33 -12.53
N LYS A 25 -14.64 41.44 -11.94
CA LYS A 25 -13.21 41.84 -11.88
C LYS A 25 -12.35 41.10 -10.87
N THR A 26 -12.87 40.06 -10.21
CA THR A 26 -12.14 39.29 -9.18
C THR A 26 -10.74 38.84 -9.63
N LEU A 27 -10.61 38.29 -10.85
CA LEU A 27 -9.33 37.82 -11.35
C LEU A 27 -8.35 38.97 -11.67
N GLU A 28 -8.87 40.10 -12.16
CA GLU A 28 -8.06 41.30 -12.42
C GLU A 28 -7.46 41.83 -11.11
N HIS A 29 -8.28 41.93 -10.06
CA HIS A 29 -7.84 42.40 -8.75
C HIS A 29 -6.85 41.47 -8.07
N ILE A 30 -7.02 40.15 -8.22
CA ILE A 30 -6.04 39.15 -7.72
C ILE A 30 -4.66 39.37 -8.33
N ARG A 31 -4.60 39.65 -9.63
CA ARG A 31 -3.35 39.95 -10.34
C ARG A 31 -2.80 41.31 -9.96
N MET A 32 -3.65 42.34 -9.91
CA MET A 32 -3.26 43.70 -9.52
C MET A 32 -2.65 43.74 -8.11
N ASN A 33 -3.20 42.96 -7.19
CA ASN A 33 -2.76 42.90 -5.80
C ASN A 33 -1.63 41.88 -5.54
N ASN A 34 -1.04 41.29 -6.59
CA ASN A 34 0.06 40.31 -6.54
C ASN A 34 -0.18 39.15 -5.55
N ILE A 35 -1.43 38.68 -5.44
CA ILE A 35 -1.80 37.65 -4.46
C ILE A 35 -1.12 36.32 -4.79
N LEU A 36 -1.02 35.97 -6.07
CA LEU A 36 -0.45 34.71 -6.51
C LEU A 36 1.07 34.67 -6.25
N GLU A 37 1.78 35.73 -6.62
CA GLU A 37 3.22 35.89 -6.47
C GLU A 37 3.62 35.82 -4.98
N ALA A 38 2.86 36.49 -4.11
CA ALA A 38 3.08 36.45 -2.67
C ALA A 38 2.91 35.03 -2.08
N ASP A 39 1.89 34.28 -2.53
CA ASP A 39 1.65 32.92 -2.05
C ASP A 39 2.61 31.88 -2.67
N ILE A 40 3.12 32.11 -3.88
CA ILE A 40 4.22 31.32 -4.47
C ILE A 40 5.50 31.49 -3.65
N GLN A 41 5.89 32.73 -3.35
CA GLN A 41 7.06 33.00 -2.52
C GLN A 41 6.89 32.38 -1.13
N ARG A 42 5.70 32.51 -0.52
CA ARG A 42 5.40 31.91 0.79
C ARG A 42 5.52 30.39 0.78
N LYS A 43 5.13 29.70 -0.31
CA LYS A 43 5.34 28.25 -0.43
C LYS A 43 6.84 27.92 -0.48
N SER A 44 7.62 28.66 -1.25
CA SER A 44 9.08 28.46 -1.34
C SER A 44 9.75 28.66 0.03
N ASP A 45 9.41 29.74 0.72
CA ASP A 45 9.90 30.03 2.07
C ASP A 45 9.46 28.93 3.06
N TYR A 46 8.22 28.44 2.95
CA TYR A 46 7.71 27.36 3.81
C TYR A 46 8.54 26.08 3.68
N GLU A 47 8.85 25.66 2.45
CA GLU A 47 9.65 24.44 2.21
C GLU A 47 11.05 24.58 2.81
N ARG A 48 11.64 25.78 2.69
CA ARG A 48 12.94 26.10 3.28
C ARG A 48 12.90 26.10 4.81
N VAL A 49 11.95 26.82 5.43
CA VAL A 49 11.80 26.87 6.89
C VAL A 49 11.46 25.50 7.47
N LYS A 50 10.62 24.72 6.78
CA LYS A 50 10.30 23.34 7.17
C LYS A 50 11.58 22.49 7.26
N LYS A 51 12.50 22.62 6.30
CA LYS A 51 13.79 21.91 6.34
C LYS A 51 14.61 22.31 7.57
N LEU A 52 14.74 23.62 7.83
CA LEU A 52 15.45 24.14 9.01
C LEU A 52 14.85 23.62 10.33
N MET A 53 13.52 23.60 10.43
CA MET A 53 12.83 23.05 11.61
C MET A 53 13.03 21.53 11.73
N ASP A 54 12.99 20.79 10.62
CA ASP A 54 13.24 19.34 10.60
C ASP A 54 14.67 19.01 11.02
N ASP A 55 15.65 19.78 10.56
CA ASP A 55 17.07 19.63 10.95
C ASP A 55 17.28 19.92 12.43
N TYR A 56 16.62 20.95 12.96
CA TYR A 56 16.65 21.23 14.39
C TYR A 56 15.98 20.14 15.25
N HIS A 57 14.89 19.53 14.76
CA HIS A 57 14.31 18.36 15.44
C HIS A 57 15.29 17.20 15.53
N LYS A 58 16.06 16.92 14.46
CA LYS A 58 17.11 15.88 14.47
C LYS A 58 18.20 16.22 15.48
N GLN A 59 18.68 17.46 15.47
CA GLN A 59 19.69 17.95 16.41
C GLN A 59 19.24 17.75 17.85
N LEU A 60 18.04 18.23 18.22
CA LEU A 60 17.51 18.09 19.58
C LEU A 60 17.41 16.62 20.01
N ILE A 61 16.94 15.74 19.13
CA ILE A 61 16.85 14.30 19.43
C ILE A 61 18.23 13.70 19.68
N ASN A 62 19.21 14.02 18.83
CA ASN A 62 20.57 13.54 18.99
C ASN A 62 21.21 14.06 20.29
N GLU A 63 21.14 15.37 20.55
CA GLU A 63 21.67 16.01 21.77
C GLU A 63 21.04 15.45 23.05
N SER A 64 19.76 15.11 23.01
CA SER A 64 19.04 14.58 24.18
C SER A 64 19.30 13.09 24.46
N LEU A 65 19.75 12.33 23.46
CA LEU A 65 19.93 10.88 23.53
C LEU A 65 21.38 10.43 23.36
N GLN A 66 22.31 11.37 23.23
CA GLN A 66 23.73 11.09 23.18
C GLN A 66 24.24 10.75 24.58
N ASP A 67 25.02 9.66 24.68
CA ASP A 67 25.71 9.22 25.89
C ASP A 67 24.79 9.06 27.13
N VAL A 68 23.52 8.66 26.91
CA VAL A 68 22.54 8.40 27.97
C VAL A 68 22.47 6.92 28.35
N HIS A 69 22.25 6.66 29.63
CA HIS A 69 21.97 5.33 30.17
C HIS A 69 20.47 5.15 30.42
N LEU A 70 19.93 3.97 30.12
CA LEU A 70 18.51 3.65 30.24
C LEU A 70 18.28 2.59 31.32
N SER A 71 17.46 2.96 32.31
CA SER A 71 17.31 2.24 33.58
C SER A 71 16.76 0.81 33.46
N TYR A 72 16.12 0.46 32.35
CA TYR A 72 15.37 -0.80 32.20
C TYR A 72 15.82 -1.68 31.01
N VAL A 73 16.93 -1.34 30.34
CA VAL A 73 17.38 -2.11 29.14
C VAL A 73 17.83 -3.51 29.52
N GLU A 74 18.52 -3.68 30.65
CA GLU A 74 18.88 -5.00 31.19
C GLU A 74 17.65 -5.84 31.54
N GLU A 75 16.68 -5.29 32.28
CA GLU A 75 15.41 -5.97 32.59
C GLU A 75 14.68 -6.40 31.30
N ALA A 76 14.65 -5.52 30.28
CA ALA A 76 14.05 -5.82 28.99
C ALA A 76 14.77 -6.97 28.27
N ALA A 77 16.10 -6.97 28.29
CA ALA A 77 16.92 -8.02 27.69
C ALA A 77 16.67 -9.36 28.39
N ASP A 78 16.67 -9.41 29.72
CA ASP A 78 16.41 -10.64 30.49
C ASP A 78 15.03 -11.23 30.17
N LEU A 79 13.99 -10.40 30.15
CA LEU A 79 12.63 -10.83 29.81
C LEU A 79 12.53 -11.34 28.35
N TYR A 80 13.19 -10.68 27.41
CA TYR A 80 13.13 -11.02 25.99
C TYR A 80 13.99 -12.23 25.63
N LEU A 81 15.15 -12.39 26.28
CA LEU A 81 16.07 -13.51 26.06
C LEU A 81 15.63 -14.77 26.83
N ASN A 82 14.73 -14.66 27.81
CA ASN A 82 14.15 -15.80 28.53
C ASN A 82 13.60 -16.90 27.60
N ALA A 83 13.87 -18.16 27.95
CA ALA A 83 13.45 -19.34 27.18
C ALA A 83 11.95 -19.66 27.31
N SER A 84 11.31 -19.35 28.45
CA SER A 84 9.84 -19.41 28.60
C SER A 84 9.20 -18.17 27.97
N LYS A 85 8.10 -18.38 27.24
CA LYS A 85 7.31 -17.33 26.57
C LYS A 85 5.85 -17.38 26.98
N ASP A 86 5.63 -17.60 28.28
CA ASP A 86 4.29 -17.56 28.84
C ASP A 86 3.75 -16.12 28.88
N LYS A 87 2.42 -16.00 28.92
CA LYS A 87 1.71 -14.72 28.81
C LYS A 87 2.20 -13.66 29.81
N ASP A 88 2.55 -14.05 31.03
CA ASP A 88 3.05 -13.13 32.07
C ASP A 88 4.39 -12.46 31.69
N ILE A 89 5.31 -13.19 31.05
CA ILE A 89 6.61 -12.65 30.60
C ILE A 89 6.40 -11.66 29.46
N VAL A 90 5.49 -11.96 28.52
CA VAL A 90 5.15 -11.07 27.42
C VAL A 90 4.53 -9.76 27.96
N ASP A 91 3.61 -9.86 28.91
CA ASP A 91 2.97 -8.70 29.55
C ASP A 91 3.99 -7.86 30.33
N LYS A 92 4.95 -8.49 31.04
CA LYS A 92 6.05 -7.80 31.74
C LYS A 92 7.00 -7.09 30.77
N PHE A 93 7.36 -7.73 29.66
CA PHE A 93 8.19 -7.10 28.63
C PHE A 93 7.49 -5.88 28.03
N SER A 94 6.19 -5.98 27.72
CA SER A 94 5.39 -4.83 27.25
C SER A 94 5.39 -3.68 28.26
N LYS A 95 5.21 -3.96 29.55
CA LYS A 95 5.30 -2.94 30.62
C LYS A 95 6.69 -2.32 30.72
N CYS A 96 7.75 -3.11 30.52
CA CYS A 96 9.12 -2.62 30.49
C CYS A 96 9.34 -1.67 29.30
N GLN A 97 8.85 -2.02 28.11
CA GLN A 97 8.86 -1.14 26.94
C GLN A 97 8.13 0.18 27.21
N ASP A 98 6.99 0.15 27.91
CA ASP A 98 6.27 1.38 28.27
C ASP A 98 7.09 2.29 29.19
N LYS A 99 7.83 1.72 30.15
CA LYS A 99 8.72 2.49 31.04
C LYS A 99 9.87 3.12 30.25
N LEU A 100 10.54 2.33 29.41
CA LEU A 100 11.64 2.81 28.55
C LEU A 100 11.19 3.92 27.60
N ARG A 101 9.99 3.83 27.02
CA ARG A 101 9.44 4.90 26.18
C ARG A 101 9.23 6.20 26.95
N LYS A 102 8.72 6.11 28.19
CA LYS A 102 8.55 7.28 29.07
C LYS A 102 9.89 7.90 29.44
N GLU A 103 10.90 7.08 29.72
CA GLU A 103 12.25 7.54 30.02
C GLU A 103 12.86 8.31 28.85
N ILE A 104 12.82 7.76 27.63
CA ILE A 104 13.24 8.44 26.40
C ILE A 104 12.50 9.78 26.22
N VAL A 105 11.18 9.80 26.39
CA VAL A 105 10.40 11.03 26.22
C VAL A 105 10.71 12.06 27.27
N ASN A 106 11.01 11.66 28.51
CA ASN A 106 11.44 12.57 29.56
C ASN A 106 12.79 13.19 29.20
N LEU A 107 13.77 12.42 28.72
CA LEU A 107 15.05 12.94 28.24
C LEU A 107 14.85 13.99 27.14
N LEU A 108 14.03 13.67 26.13
CA LEU A 108 13.71 14.60 25.03
C LEU A 108 13.02 15.89 25.52
N LYS A 109 12.12 15.79 26.51
CA LYS A 109 11.36 16.94 27.04
C LYS A 109 12.18 17.80 28.00
N SER A 110 13.22 17.25 28.62
CA SER A 110 14.14 17.96 29.51
C SER A 110 15.12 18.87 28.77
N HIS A 111 15.23 18.75 27.44
CA HIS A 111 16.07 19.63 26.63
C HIS A 111 15.66 21.10 26.80
N GLU A 112 16.62 22.00 27.00
CA GLU A 112 16.38 23.42 27.32
C GLU A 112 15.47 24.14 26.31
N ASN A 113 15.57 23.75 25.04
CA ASN A 113 14.82 24.35 23.94
C ASN A 113 13.50 23.63 23.62
N PHE A 114 13.17 22.53 24.30
CA PHE A 114 11.91 21.80 24.08
C PHE A 114 10.66 22.69 24.25
N PRO A 115 10.56 23.61 25.22
CA PRO A 115 9.40 24.51 25.35
C PRO A 115 9.15 25.39 24.11
N LYS A 116 10.19 25.64 23.29
CA LYS A 116 10.08 26.41 22.05
C LYS A 116 9.52 25.56 20.89
N ILE A 117 9.59 24.23 20.98
CA ILE A 117 9.15 23.31 19.94
C ILE A 117 7.63 23.40 19.73
N GLY A 118 7.23 23.61 18.47
CA GLY A 118 5.84 23.78 18.09
C GLY A 118 5.21 25.11 18.53
N ASN A 119 6.02 26.07 18.98
CA ASN A 119 5.64 27.43 19.33
C ASN A 119 6.42 28.46 18.51
N LYS A 120 5.88 29.70 18.40
CA LYS A 120 6.43 30.76 17.54
C LYS A 120 7.87 31.15 17.88
N GLU A 121 8.30 30.90 19.11
CA GLU A 121 9.64 31.17 19.62
C GLU A 121 10.72 30.37 18.88
N ILE A 122 10.37 29.24 18.26
CA ILE A 122 11.31 28.45 17.44
C ILE A 122 11.86 29.25 16.26
N ILE A 123 11.08 30.17 15.69
CA ILE A 123 11.52 31.01 14.56
C ILE A 123 12.69 31.88 15.00
N LYS A 124 12.60 32.51 16.18
CA LYS A 124 13.68 33.35 16.72
C LYS A 124 14.93 32.55 17.06
N LEU A 125 14.75 31.34 17.57
CA LEU A 125 15.86 30.43 17.84
C LEU A 125 16.59 30.08 16.53
N LEU A 126 15.86 29.65 15.51
CA LEU A 126 16.46 29.32 14.21
C LEU A 126 17.09 30.55 13.56
N GLN A 127 16.48 31.73 13.67
CA GLN A 127 17.08 32.97 13.17
C GLN A 127 18.45 33.27 13.80
N SER A 128 18.63 32.96 15.09
CA SER A 128 19.92 33.11 15.76
C SER A 128 20.96 32.06 15.38
N LEU A 129 20.52 30.94 14.80
CA LEU A 129 21.36 29.83 14.33
C LEU A 129 21.57 29.87 12.80
N SER A 130 20.92 30.79 12.09
CA SER A 130 20.98 30.87 10.63
C SER A 130 22.31 31.46 10.16
N ASP A 131 23.05 30.68 9.37
CA ASP A 131 24.32 31.12 8.77
C ASP A 131 24.14 31.92 7.47
N THR A 132 22.95 31.90 6.85
CA THR A 132 22.68 32.57 5.58
C THR A 132 21.57 33.60 5.66
N GLU A 133 21.74 34.72 4.94
CA GLU A 133 20.73 35.77 4.82
C GLU A 133 19.42 35.23 4.21
N LYS A 134 19.52 34.26 3.29
CA LYS A 134 18.35 33.61 2.69
C LYS A 134 17.52 32.83 3.70
N ASP A 135 18.16 32.09 4.62
CA ASP A 135 17.48 31.37 5.69
C ASP A 135 16.82 32.34 6.68
N TYR A 136 17.54 33.40 7.05
CA TYR A 136 17.02 34.44 7.93
C TYR A 136 15.75 35.10 7.34
N ASN A 137 15.80 35.51 6.07
CA ASN A 137 14.68 36.17 5.39
C ASN A 137 13.46 35.23 5.26
N ALA A 138 13.68 33.95 4.95
CA ALA A 138 12.61 32.96 4.91
C ALA A 138 11.96 32.74 6.29
N LEU A 139 12.74 32.72 7.37
CA LEU A 139 12.22 32.63 8.73
C LEU A 139 11.43 33.90 9.12
N ASP A 140 11.93 35.08 8.76
CA ASP A 140 11.29 36.36 9.09
C ASP A 140 9.92 36.51 8.40
N SER A 141 9.78 35.99 7.17
CA SER A 141 8.51 36.03 6.43
C SER A 141 7.37 35.30 7.15
N PHE A 142 7.69 34.40 8.09
CA PHE A 142 6.71 33.68 8.93
C PHE A 142 6.49 34.27 10.33
N SER A 143 7.16 35.34 10.72
CA SER A 143 7.01 35.97 12.05
C SER A 143 5.55 36.31 12.40
N LYS A 144 4.77 36.76 11.41
CA LYS A 144 3.32 37.06 11.52
C LYS A 144 2.43 35.96 10.92
N PHE A 145 3.01 34.88 10.41
CA PHE A 145 2.34 33.76 9.73
C PHE A 145 2.62 32.40 10.39
N TYR A 146 3.08 32.37 11.64
CA TYR A 146 3.48 31.12 12.30
C TYR A 146 2.37 30.05 12.33
N THR A 147 1.09 30.45 12.35
CA THR A 147 -0.06 29.54 12.28
C THR A 147 -0.12 28.72 10.97
N TYR A 148 0.64 29.11 9.94
CA TYR A 148 0.83 28.32 8.73
C TYR A 148 1.49 26.95 9.02
N PHE A 149 2.25 26.84 10.11
CA PHE A 149 2.89 25.60 10.55
C PHE A 149 2.03 24.72 11.47
N THR A 150 0.75 25.04 11.73
CA THR A 150 -0.08 24.26 12.68
C THR A 150 -0.09 22.76 12.38
N SER A 151 -0.42 22.37 11.15
CA SER A 151 -0.44 20.94 10.76
C SER A 151 0.95 20.29 10.82
N TYR A 152 1.99 21.04 10.46
CA TYR A 152 3.37 20.58 10.60
C TYR A 152 3.72 20.31 12.07
N ASN A 153 3.40 21.25 12.96
CA ASN A 153 3.66 21.17 14.39
C ASN A 153 2.86 20.04 15.05
N GLU A 154 1.61 19.82 14.67
CA GLU A 154 0.82 18.69 15.16
C GLU A 154 1.44 17.35 14.78
N VAL A 155 1.90 17.22 13.54
CA VAL A 155 2.59 16.01 13.08
C VAL A 155 3.91 15.81 13.83
N ARG A 156 4.70 16.88 14.05
CA ARG A 156 6.01 16.81 14.72
C ARG A 156 5.93 16.63 16.22
N LYS A 157 4.87 17.12 16.89
CA LYS A 157 4.63 16.83 18.31
C LYS A 157 4.56 15.34 18.61
N ASN A 158 4.10 14.52 17.65
CA ASN A 158 4.07 13.07 17.81
C ASN A 158 5.45 12.44 17.99
N LEU A 159 6.54 13.08 17.52
CA LEU A 159 7.90 12.57 17.72
C LEU A 159 8.23 12.38 19.21
N TYR A 160 7.67 13.26 20.05
CA TYR A 160 7.95 13.39 21.48
C TYR A 160 6.86 12.77 22.38
N SER A 161 6.10 11.80 21.84
CA SER A 161 5.06 11.08 22.57
C SER A 161 5.57 9.71 23.04
N ASP A 162 5.14 9.29 24.24
CA ASP A 162 5.41 7.98 24.85
C ASP A 162 4.39 6.91 24.41
N GLU A 163 3.38 7.32 23.63
CA GLU A 163 2.39 6.43 23.08
C GLU A 163 3.01 5.37 22.15
N GLU A 164 2.40 4.19 22.10
CA GLU A 164 2.83 3.08 21.28
C GLU A 164 2.46 3.29 19.79
N LYS A 165 3.01 4.34 19.17
CA LYS A 165 2.73 4.76 17.78
C LYS A 165 4.01 4.76 16.94
N SER A 166 3.96 4.21 15.73
CA SER A 166 5.13 4.09 14.83
C SER A 166 5.74 5.42 14.36
N SER A 167 5.07 6.54 14.63
CA SER A 167 5.52 7.90 14.32
C SER A 167 6.32 8.56 15.44
N THR A 168 6.53 7.91 16.60
CA THR A 168 7.27 8.47 17.75
C THR A 168 8.71 7.96 17.78
N ALA A 169 9.65 8.80 18.22
CA ALA A 169 11.06 8.41 18.34
C ALA A 169 11.24 7.28 19.38
N ALA A 170 10.50 7.37 20.49
CA ALA A 170 10.50 6.37 21.54
C ALA A 170 10.02 4.99 21.05
N TYR A 171 8.97 4.92 20.23
CA TYR A 171 8.51 3.66 19.64
C TYR A 171 9.53 3.08 18.67
N ARG A 172 10.14 3.91 17.79
CA ARG A 172 11.20 3.47 16.86
C ARG A 172 12.34 2.78 17.62
N LEU A 173 12.80 3.39 18.71
CA LEU A 173 13.89 2.87 19.53
C LEU A 173 13.47 1.61 20.30
N ILE A 174 12.36 1.67 21.04
CA ILE A 174 12.02 0.65 22.05
C ILE A 174 11.15 -0.50 21.50
N ASN A 175 10.23 -0.21 20.59
CA ASN A 175 9.30 -1.21 20.06
C ASN A 175 9.78 -1.83 18.75
N GLU A 176 10.67 -1.16 18.01
CA GLU A 176 11.23 -1.70 16.75
C GLU A 176 12.71 -2.07 16.85
N ASN A 177 13.58 -1.14 17.27
CA ASN A 177 15.03 -1.38 17.27
C ASN A 177 15.50 -2.27 18.43
N LEU A 178 15.01 -2.08 19.65
CA LEU A 178 15.39 -2.91 20.80
C LEU A 178 15.10 -4.42 20.55
N PRO A 179 13.90 -4.85 20.11
CA PRO A 179 13.67 -6.26 19.79
C PRO A 179 14.58 -6.79 18.67
N LYS A 180 14.89 -5.98 17.64
CA LYS A 180 15.85 -6.35 16.59
C LYS A 180 17.26 -6.55 17.15
N PHE A 181 17.70 -5.64 18.00
CA PHE A 181 18.98 -5.71 18.68
C PHE A 181 19.08 -6.99 19.53
N LEU A 182 18.07 -7.27 20.34
CA LEU A 182 18.03 -8.48 21.19
C LEU A 182 17.94 -9.77 20.35
N ASP A 183 17.26 -9.77 19.21
CA ASP A 183 17.31 -10.87 18.25
C ASP A 183 18.71 -11.07 17.66
N ASN A 184 19.46 -9.99 17.45
CA ASN A 184 20.84 -10.07 16.98
C ASN A 184 21.76 -10.69 18.03
N ILE A 185 21.56 -10.42 19.33
CA ILE A 185 22.29 -11.11 20.41
C ILE A 185 22.09 -12.64 20.29
N LYS A 186 20.83 -13.08 20.12
CA LYS A 186 20.53 -14.52 19.91
C LYS A 186 21.20 -15.06 18.66
N ALA A 187 21.07 -14.37 17.53
CA ALA A 187 21.64 -14.80 16.26
C ALA A 187 23.18 -14.85 16.31
N TYR A 188 23.82 -13.92 17.03
CA TYR A 188 25.26 -13.89 17.23
C TYR A 188 25.74 -15.06 18.07
N SER A 189 25.04 -15.44 19.14
CA SER A 189 25.41 -16.63 19.94
C SER A 189 25.52 -17.90 19.08
N ILE A 190 24.63 -18.05 18.07
CA ILE A 190 24.65 -19.15 17.11
C ILE A 190 25.82 -19.00 16.13
N ALA A 191 26.06 -17.78 15.61
CA ALA A 191 27.16 -17.50 14.71
C ALA A 191 28.53 -17.72 15.37
N LYS A 192 28.68 -17.31 16.63
CA LYS A 192 29.87 -17.49 17.46
C LYS A 192 30.14 -18.97 17.73
N SER A 193 29.10 -19.73 18.10
CA SER A 193 29.19 -21.18 18.29
C SER A 193 29.56 -21.93 17.00
N ALA A 194 29.18 -21.38 15.85
CA ALA A 194 29.57 -21.89 14.53
C ALA A 194 30.97 -21.44 14.06
N GLY A 195 31.66 -20.58 14.82
CA GLY A 195 32.99 -20.06 14.52
C GLY A 195 33.03 -18.99 13.42
N VAL A 196 31.92 -18.29 13.16
CA VAL A 196 31.85 -17.27 12.11
C VAL A 196 32.55 -15.98 12.56
N ARG A 197 33.47 -15.46 11.73
CA ARG A 197 34.18 -14.19 11.96
C ARG A 197 34.18 -13.32 10.71
N ALA A 198 33.95 -12.02 10.88
CA ALA A 198 34.18 -11.01 9.85
C ALA A 198 35.70 -10.72 9.77
N LYS A 199 36.23 -10.56 8.55
CA LYS A 199 37.68 -10.38 8.34
C LYS A 199 38.23 -9.08 8.92
N GLU A 200 37.39 -8.06 9.03
CA GLU A 200 37.74 -6.71 9.47
C GLU A 200 37.43 -6.45 10.95
N LEU A 201 36.96 -7.46 11.69
CA LEU A 201 36.60 -7.32 13.10
C LEU A 201 37.29 -8.41 13.92
N THR A 202 37.91 -8.01 15.02
CA THR A 202 38.38 -8.94 16.05
C THR A 202 37.21 -9.62 16.74
N GLU A 203 37.46 -10.75 17.39
CA GLU A 203 36.42 -11.46 18.15
C GLU A 203 35.87 -10.60 19.30
N GLU A 204 36.74 -9.82 19.93
CA GLU A 204 36.40 -8.88 21.01
C GLU A 204 35.50 -7.75 20.49
N GLU A 205 35.82 -7.16 19.33
CA GLU A 205 34.97 -6.14 18.69
C GLU A 205 33.60 -6.70 18.32
N GLN A 206 33.53 -7.92 17.79
CA GLN A 206 32.25 -8.57 17.50
C GLN A 206 31.46 -8.87 18.78
N ASP A 207 32.11 -9.35 19.84
CA ASP A 207 31.46 -9.63 21.11
C ASP A 207 30.85 -8.36 21.73
N CYS A 208 31.58 -7.25 21.68
CA CYS A 208 31.11 -5.94 22.14
C CYS A 208 29.85 -5.49 21.40
N LEU A 209 29.64 -5.85 20.12
CA LEU A 209 28.44 -5.44 19.37
C LEU A 209 27.14 -6.04 19.91
N PHE A 210 27.21 -7.13 20.67
CA PHE A 210 26.05 -7.88 21.12
C PHE A 210 25.95 -7.95 22.65
N MET A 211 26.57 -6.98 23.33
CA MET A 211 26.33 -6.66 24.74
C MET A 211 25.07 -5.81 24.90
N THR A 212 24.34 -5.97 25.99
CA THR A 212 23.05 -5.29 26.21
C THR A 212 23.21 -3.75 26.23
N GLU A 213 24.29 -3.28 26.83
CA GLU A 213 24.68 -1.87 26.98
C GLU A 213 25.00 -1.22 25.62
N THR A 214 25.41 -2.01 24.63
CA THR A 214 25.69 -1.48 23.28
C THR A 214 24.43 -0.93 22.62
N PHE A 215 23.23 -1.36 23.04
CA PHE A 215 21.99 -0.76 22.57
C PHE A 215 21.91 0.74 22.85
N GLU A 216 22.45 1.20 23.98
CA GLU A 216 22.43 2.62 24.39
C GLU A 216 23.27 3.49 23.43
N ARG A 217 24.28 2.90 22.79
CA ARG A 217 25.07 3.55 21.73
C ARG A 217 24.34 3.64 20.40
N THR A 218 23.15 3.03 20.28
CA THR A 218 22.32 3.01 19.07
C THR A 218 21.04 3.85 19.20
N LEU A 219 20.99 4.77 20.18
CA LEU A 219 19.84 5.67 20.37
C LEU A 219 19.83 6.85 19.39
N THR A 220 21.01 7.26 18.90
CA THR A 220 21.20 8.32 17.89
C THR A 220 21.30 7.73 16.48
N GLN A 221 21.07 8.57 15.45
CA GLN A 221 21.19 8.12 14.06
C GLN A 221 22.60 7.64 13.72
N ASP A 222 23.63 8.37 14.16
CA ASP A 222 25.03 8.01 13.91
C ASP A 222 25.38 6.68 14.57
N GLY A 223 24.88 6.44 15.78
CA GLY A 223 25.01 5.17 16.48
C GLY A 223 24.36 3.99 15.72
N ILE A 224 23.19 4.23 15.13
CA ILE A 224 22.47 3.24 14.31
C ILE A 224 23.25 2.94 13.02
N ASP A 225 23.74 3.96 12.32
CA ASP A 225 24.47 3.77 11.06
C ASP A 225 25.80 3.03 11.29
N ASN A 226 26.55 3.42 12.32
CA ASN A 226 27.76 2.70 12.74
C ASN A 226 27.47 1.22 13.08
N TYR A 227 26.42 0.95 13.85
CA TYR A 227 26.03 -0.43 14.17
C TYR A 227 25.64 -1.22 12.90
N ASN A 228 24.83 -0.63 12.02
CA ASN A 228 24.37 -1.28 10.80
C ASN A 228 25.49 -1.59 9.81
N GLU A 229 26.48 -0.71 9.68
CA GLU A 229 27.68 -0.95 8.87
C GLU A 229 28.41 -2.22 9.35
N LEU A 230 28.66 -2.32 10.66
CA LEU A 230 29.32 -3.46 11.28
C LEU A 230 28.49 -4.76 11.14
N ILE A 231 27.16 -4.66 11.28
CA ILE A 231 26.23 -5.75 10.99
C ILE A 231 26.32 -6.20 9.53
N GLY A 232 26.45 -5.28 8.58
CA GLY A 232 26.63 -5.58 7.16
C GLY A 232 27.86 -6.46 6.91
N LYS A 233 29.00 -6.11 7.53
CA LYS A 233 30.25 -6.87 7.46
C LYS A 233 30.09 -8.29 8.03
N LEU A 234 29.43 -8.43 9.18
CA LEU A 234 29.18 -9.75 9.78
C LEU A 234 28.19 -10.59 8.96
N ASN A 235 27.14 -9.97 8.42
CA ASN A 235 26.16 -10.66 7.57
C ASN A 235 26.77 -11.18 6.27
N PHE A 236 27.74 -10.48 5.71
CA PHE A 236 28.54 -10.96 4.59
C PHE A 236 29.31 -12.24 4.96
N ALA A 237 29.98 -12.25 6.13
CA ALA A 237 30.68 -13.43 6.64
C ALA A 237 29.74 -14.62 6.90
N ILE A 238 28.57 -14.39 7.51
CA ILE A 238 27.53 -15.41 7.73
C ILE A 238 27.01 -15.97 6.40
N ASN A 239 26.84 -15.12 5.40
CA ASN A 239 26.40 -15.54 4.07
C ASN A 239 27.42 -16.48 3.41
N LEU A 240 28.72 -16.14 3.49
CA LEU A 240 29.80 -17.00 3.01
C LEU A 240 29.83 -18.33 3.76
N TYR A 241 29.76 -18.31 5.10
CA TYR A 241 29.74 -19.52 5.93
C TYR A 241 28.57 -20.44 5.56
N ASN A 242 27.36 -19.88 5.43
CA ASN A 242 26.18 -20.66 5.05
C ASN A 242 26.30 -21.24 3.65
N GLN A 243 26.87 -20.51 2.69
CA GLN A 243 27.09 -21.01 1.33
C GLN A 243 28.10 -22.15 1.29
N GLN A 244 29.15 -22.08 2.11
CA GLN A 244 30.17 -23.11 2.23
C GLN A 244 29.63 -24.40 2.87
N ASN A 245 28.74 -24.27 3.86
CA ASN A 245 28.28 -25.40 4.69
C ASN A 245 26.89 -25.95 4.34
N ASN A 246 26.15 -25.33 3.40
CA ASN A 246 24.76 -25.67 3.01
C ASN A 246 24.48 -27.14 2.61
N LYS A 247 25.53 -27.93 2.45
CA LYS A 247 25.53 -29.26 1.85
C LYS A 247 26.08 -30.34 2.80
N LEU A 248 26.39 -29.98 4.05
CA LEU A 248 26.71 -30.91 5.13
C LEU A 248 25.42 -31.53 5.67
N LYS A 249 25.41 -32.85 5.87
CA LYS A 249 24.23 -33.60 6.36
C LYS A 249 23.93 -33.15 7.80
N GLY A 250 22.72 -32.63 8.04
CA GLY A 250 22.33 -32.10 9.35
C GLY A 250 22.68 -30.62 9.60
N PHE A 251 23.26 -29.92 8.61
CA PHE A 251 23.59 -28.50 8.74
C PHE A 251 22.34 -27.63 8.91
N ARG A 252 22.37 -26.79 9.95
CA ARG A 252 21.39 -25.73 10.17
C ARG A 252 22.05 -24.40 9.80
N LYS A 253 21.38 -23.63 8.94
CA LYS A 253 21.88 -22.32 8.52
C LYS A 253 22.01 -21.41 9.75
N VAL A 254 23.16 -20.74 9.85
CA VAL A 254 23.37 -19.65 10.79
C VAL A 254 22.47 -18.48 10.37
N PRO A 255 21.65 -17.93 11.27
CA PRO A 255 20.78 -16.81 10.95
C PRO A 255 21.59 -15.54 10.64
N LYS A 256 21.07 -14.71 9.73
CA LYS A 256 21.60 -13.35 9.50
C LYS A 256 21.11 -12.42 10.62
N MET A 257 21.93 -11.43 10.96
CA MET A 257 21.57 -10.32 11.82
C MET A 257 20.65 -9.34 11.08
N LYS A 258 19.83 -8.63 11.84
CA LYS A 258 18.88 -7.62 11.37
C LYS A 258 19.50 -6.24 11.55
N GLU A 259 19.51 -5.44 10.50
CA GLU A 259 19.78 -4.00 10.62
C GLU A 259 18.68 -3.32 11.45
N LEU A 260 19.10 -2.36 12.27
CA LEU A 260 18.23 -1.46 12.99
C LEU A 260 17.62 -0.45 12.02
N TYR A 261 16.39 -0.03 12.28
CA TYR A 261 15.79 1.03 11.51
C TYR A 261 16.46 2.36 11.86
N LYS A 262 16.73 3.18 10.83
CA LYS A 262 17.13 4.59 11.00
C LYS A 262 16.15 5.32 11.92
N GLN A 263 16.57 6.38 12.59
CA GLN A 263 15.74 7.24 13.42
C GLN A 263 14.63 7.93 12.59
N ILE A 264 13.63 8.51 13.25
CA ILE A 264 12.61 9.30 12.55
C ILE A 264 13.22 10.65 12.14
N LEU A 265 12.83 11.15 10.95
CA LEU A 265 13.38 12.33 10.26
C LEU A 265 14.78 12.20 9.67
N SER A 266 15.61 11.24 10.12
CA SER A 266 16.91 11.01 9.47
C SER A 266 16.69 10.63 8.01
N GLU A 267 17.45 11.26 7.12
CA GLU A 267 17.39 10.93 5.71
C GLU A 267 17.88 9.49 5.54
N ARG A 268 17.12 8.68 4.79
CA ARG A 268 17.75 7.53 4.17
C ARG A 268 18.75 8.13 3.20
N GLU A 269 20.04 8.07 3.53
CA GLU A 269 21.06 7.91 2.50
C GLU A 269 20.78 6.58 1.75
N ALA A 270 19.66 6.51 1.01
CA ALA A 270 19.75 5.95 -0.30
C ALA A 270 20.53 7.02 -1.04
N SER A 271 21.72 6.68 -1.55
CA SER A 271 22.51 7.54 -2.43
C SER A 271 21.54 8.33 -3.30
N PHE A 272 21.35 9.61 -2.96
CA PHE A 272 20.35 10.42 -3.63
C PHE A 272 20.89 10.55 -5.04
N VAL A 273 20.26 9.87 -5.99
CA VAL A 273 20.55 10.18 -7.37
C VAL A 273 20.00 11.59 -7.55
N ASP A 274 20.89 12.55 -7.77
CA ASP A 274 20.52 13.90 -8.13
C ASP A 274 19.45 13.87 -9.24
N GLU A 275 18.57 14.86 -9.32
CA GLU A 275 17.58 14.95 -10.39
C GLU A 275 17.82 16.24 -11.17
N PHE A 276 17.71 16.17 -12.50
CA PHE A 276 17.73 17.38 -13.30
C PHE A 276 16.48 18.23 -13.01
N VAL A 277 16.66 19.54 -12.95
CA VAL A 277 15.57 20.48 -12.65
C VAL A 277 14.82 20.92 -13.92
N ASP A 278 15.51 20.95 -15.06
CA ASP A 278 14.98 21.39 -16.36
C ASP A 278 15.68 20.70 -17.54
N ASP A 279 15.15 20.94 -18.75
CA ASP A 279 15.65 20.37 -20.00
C ASP A 279 17.08 20.89 -20.30
N GLU A 280 17.42 22.12 -19.90
CA GLU A 280 18.72 22.76 -20.17
C GLU A 280 19.84 22.11 -19.36
N ALA A 281 19.61 21.85 -18.07
CA ALA A 281 20.54 21.16 -17.20
C ALA A 281 20.83 19.74 -17.72
N LEU A 282 19.79 19.00 -18.15
CA LEU A 282 19.96 17.67 -18.73
C LEU A 282 20.79 17.73 -20.02
N LEU A 283 20.39 18.58 -20.98
CA LEU A 283 21.05 18.67 -22.28
C LEU A 283 22.52 19.05 -22.14
N THR A 284 22.84 20.03 -21.30
CA THR A 284 24.22 20.47 -21.07
C THR A 284 25.10 19.33 -20.56
N ASN A 285 24.61 18.54 -19.60
CA ASN A 285 25.38 17.45 -19.01
C ASN A 285 25.55 16.26 -19.97
N VAL A 286 24.50 15.88 -20.71
CA VAL A 286 24.57 14.79 -21.69
C VAL A 286 25.41 15.19 -22.91
N GLU A 287 25.34 16.45 -23.35
CA GLU A 287 26.19 16.99 -24.43
C GLU A 287 27.66 17.01 -24.03
N SER A 288 27.98 17.50 -22.83
CA SER A 288 29.36 17.47 -22.30
C SER A 288 29.90 16.05 -22.20
N PHE A 289 29.10 15.10 -21.74
CA PHE A 289 29.49 13.70 -21.70
C PHE A 289 29.68 13.11 -23.10
N SER A 290 28.80 13.42 -24.06
CA SER A 290 28.94 13.01 -25.46
C SER A 290 30.22 13.54 -26.11
N ALA A 291 30.66 14.75 -25.76
CA ALA A 291 31.93 15.31 -26.21
C ALA A 291 33.12 14.53 -25.61
N HIS A 292 33.09 14.23 -24.31
CA HIS A 292 34.13 13.41 -23.67
C HIS A 292 34.21 12.00 -24.25
N ILE A 293 33.06 11.35 -24.48
CA ILE A 293 32.99 10.03 -25.12
C ILE A 293 33.57 10.07 -26.54
N LYS A 294 33.42 11.19 -27.27
CA LYS A 294 34.05 11.34 -28.59
C LYS A 294 35.58 11.22 -28.50
N GLU A 295 36.19 11.92 -27.55
CA GLU A 295 37.65 11.88 -27.33
C GLU A 295 38.10 10.45 -26.98
N PHE A 296 37.33 9.75 -26.14
CA PHE A 296 37.57 8.34 -25.83
C PHE A 296 37.48 7.45 -27.08
N LEU A 297 36.46 7.62 -27.93
CA LEU A 297 36.25 6.83 -29.15
C LEU A 297 37.31 7.06 -30.24
N GLU A 298 38.00 8.20 -30.20
CA GLU A 298 39.12 8.57 -31.07
C GLU A 298 40.49 8.15 -30.48
N SER A 299 40.52 7.65 -29.24
CA SER A 299 41.73 7.18 -28.56
C SER A 299 42.10 5.73 -28.90
N ASP A 300 43.38 5.38 -28.76
CA ASP A 300 43.88 4.01 -28.94
C ASP A 300 43.67 3.12 -27.71
N SER A 301 42.82 3.52 -26.74
CA SER A 301 42.66 2.81 -25.46
C SER A 301 42.08 1.39 -25.61
N LEU A 302 41.09 1.18 -26.49
CA LEU A 302 40.56 -0.18 -26.73
C LEU A 302 41.57 -1.06 -27.48
N SER A 303 42.28 -0.49 -28.47
CA SER A 303 43.31 -1.22 -29.22
C SER A 303 44.44 -1.68 -28.31
N ARG A 304 44.93 -0.80 -27.42
CA ARG A 304 45.93 -1.15 -26.40
C ARG A 304 45.44 -2.21 -25.42
N PHE A 305 44.19 -2.10 -24.96
CA PHE A 305 43.58 -3.14 -24.12
C PHE A 305 43.49 -4.50 -24.83
N ALA A 306 43.10 -4.52 -26.11
CA ALA A 306 43.03 -5.72 -26.93
C ALA A 306 44.42 -6.35 -27.12
N GLU A 307 45.42 -5.55 -27.50
CA GLU A 307 46.81 -5.99 -27.67
C GLU A 307 47.35 -6.63 -26.38
N VAL A 308 47.21 -5.96 -25.24
CA VAL A 308 47.70 -6.47 -23.94
C VAL A 308 46.93 -7.71 -23.48
N LEU A 309 45.64 -7.82 -23.79
CA LEU A 309 44.83 -9.01 -23.49
C LEU A 309 45.23 -10.21 -24.38
N GLU A 310 45.46 -9.98 -25.67
CA GLU A 310 45.94 -11.01 -26.61
C GLU A 310 47.34 -11.49 -26.25
N GLU A 311 48.28 -10.57 -25.99
CA GLU A 311 49.65 -10.89 -25.57
C GLU A 311 49.68 -11.69 -24.25
N SER A 312 48.72 -11.44 -23.36
CA SER A 312 48.60 -12.19 -22.11
C SER A 312 48.09 -13.63 -22.27
N GLY A 313 47.47 -13.97 -23.41
CA GLY A 313 46.77 -15.25 -23.58
C GLY A 313 45.65 -15.50 -22.55
N GLY A 314 45.20 -14.47 -21.84
CA GLY A 314 44.26 -14.57 -20.72
C GLY A 314 44.88 -15.07 -19.41
N GLU A 315 46.21 -15.13 -19.31
CA GLU A 315 46.94 -15.52 -18.11
C GLU A 315 46.76 -14.47 -16.99
N MET A 316 46.43 -14.93 -15.78
CA MET A 316 46.14 -14.07 -14.62
C MET A 316 45.06 -12.98 -14.85
N VAL A 317 44.17 -13.19 -15.83
CA VAL A 317 42.95 -12.39 -16.08
C VAL A 317 41.75 -13.25 -15.72
N TYR A 318 40.78 -12.74 -14.97
CA TYR A 318 39.78 -13.59 -14.31
C TYR A 318 38.33 -13.21 -14.58
N ILE A 319 37.47 -14.21 -14.76
CA ILE A 319 36.03 -14.06 -14.82
C ILE A 319 35.41 -14.61 -13.54
N LYS A 320 34.55 -13.83 -12.91
CA LYS A 320 33.84 -14.24 -11.69
C LYS A 320 32.86 -15.38 -11.96
N ASN A 321 32.83 -16.38 -11.08
CA ASN A 321 31.94 -17.55 -11.18
C ASN A 321 30.51 -17.23 -10.73
N ASP A 322 29.89 -16.27 -11.40
CA ASP A 322 28.50 -15.85 -11.21
C ASP A 322 27.83 -15.57 -12.57
N THR A 323 26.96 -14.56 -12.62
CA THR A 323 26.36 -14.09 -13.87
C THR A 323 27.39 -13.64 -14.89
N SER A 324 28.57 -13.15 -14.49
CA SER A 324 29.62 -12.73 -15.43
C SER A 324 30.13 -13.89 -16.29
N LYS A 325 30.42 -15.05 -15.69
CA LYS A 325 30.78 -16.27 -16.44
C LYS A 325 29.66 -16.71 -17.39
N THR A 326 28.40 -16.59 -16.95
CA THR A 326 27.22 -16.97 -17.73
C THR A 326 27.09 -16.07 -18.98
N THR A 327 27.23 -14.76 -18.79
CA THR A 327 27.22 -13.77 -19.89
C THR A 327 28.42 -13.94 -20.82
N PHE A 328 29.61 -14.13 -20.26
CA PHE A 328 30.83 -14.37 -21.04
C PHE A 328 30.71 -15.66 -21.89
N SER A 329 30.19 -16.75 -21.31
CA SER A 329 29.89 -17.99 -22.05
C SER A 329 28.96 -17.74 -23.24
N ASN A 330 27.91 -16.94 -23.03
CA ASN A 330 26.98 -16.63 -24.10
C ASN A 330 27.63 -15.78 -25.21
N ILE A 331 28.51 -14.84 -24.86
CA ILE A 331 29.26 -14.01 -25.83
C ILE A 331 30.16 -14.89 -26.70
N VAL A 332 30.98 -15.74 -26.09
CA VAL A 332 32.04 -16.46 -26.83
C VAL A 332 31.57 -17.80 -27.43
N PHE A 333 30.54 -18.43 -26.86
CA PHE A 333 30.02 -19.74 -27.30
C PHE A 333 28.56 -19.73 -27.77
N GLY A 334 27.82 -18.62 -27.66
CA GLY A 334 26.41 -18.53 -28.07
C GLY A 334 25.40 -19.22 -27.16
N SER A 335 25.85 -19.80 -26.03
CA SER A 335 24.99 -20.35 -24.99
C SER A 335 25.58 -20.14 -23.59
N TRP A 336 24.68 -19.92 -22.63
CA TRP A 336 24.99 -19.51 -21.26
C TRP A 336 25.66 -20.60 -20.40
N ASN A 337 25.50 -21.87 -20.78
CA ASN A 337 25.93 -23.03 -19.99
C ASN A 337 27.17 -23.76 -20.51
N VAL A 338 27.73 -23.37 -21.67
CA VAL A 338 28.83 -24.10 -22.33
C VAL A 338 30.07 -24.20 -21.44
N ILE A 339 30.46 -23.10 -20.79
CA ILE A 339 31.58 -23.12 -19.82
C ILE A 339 31.31 -24.10 -18.68
N ASP A 340 30.08 -24.15 -18.15
CA ASP A 340 29.69 -25.05 -17.07
C ASP A 340 29.68 -26.53 -17.50
N GLU A 341 29.24 -26.81 -18.72
CA GLU A 341 29.29 -28.14 -19.32
C GLU A 341 30.73 -28.63 -19.45
N ARG A 342 31.62 -27.81 -20.01
CA ARG A 342 33.02 -28.19 -20.25
C ARG A 342 33.84 -28.32 -18.96
N LEU A 343 33.61 -27.44 -17.98
CA LEU A 343 34.16 -27.61 -16.63
C LEU A 343 33.66 -28.90 -15.97
N ALA A 344 32.41 -29.27 -16.22
CA ALA A 344 31.86 -30.53 -15.73
C ALA A 344 32.44 -31.75 -16.46
N GLU A 345 32.71 -31.66 -17.76
CA GLU A 345 33.36 -32.71 -18.56
C GLU A 345 34.83 -32.93 -18.17
N GLU A 346 35.57 -31.85 -17.91
CA GLU A 346 36.94 -31.94 -17.40
C GLU A 346 36.95 -32.60 -16.02
N TYR A 347 36.05 -32.18 -15.12
CA TYR A 347 35.88 -32.82 -13.82
C TYR A 347 35.54 -34.31 -13.96
N ASP A 348 34.67 -34.65 -14.91
CA ASP A 348 34.29 -36.03 -15.21
C ASP A 348 35.45 -36.88 -15.74
N SER A 349 36.27 -36.31 -16.61
CA SER A 349 37.44 -36.97 -17.17
C SER A 349 38.49 -37.23 -16.09
N ALA A 350 38.76 -36.23 -15.23
CA ALA A 350 39.65 -36.35 -14.07
C ALA A 350 39.13 -37.33 -13.00
N ASN A 351 37.84 -37.69 -13.04
CA ASN A 351 37.20 -38.60 -12.09
C ASN A 351 36.56 -39.83 -12.75
N SER A 352 37.03 -40.21 -13.94
CA SER A 352 36.45 -41.25 -14.80
C SER A 352 36.23 -42.63 -14.15
N LYS A 353 36.99 -42.96 -13.09
CA LYS A 353 36.88 -44.22 -12.33
C LYS A 353 35.77 -44.23 -11.27
N LYS A 354 35.04 -43.13 -11.05
CA LYS A 354 33.97 -43.03 -10.03
C LYS A 354 32.59 -43.31 -10.63
N LYS A 355 31.72 -43.96 -9.85
CA LYS A 355 30.33 -44.25 -10.24
C LYS A 355 29.55 -42.93 -10.42
N LYS A 356 28.98 -42.72 -11.61
CA LYS A 356 28.18 -41.52 -11.96
C LYS A 356 26.76 -41.58 -11.39
N ASP A 357 26.64 -41.52 -10.06
CA ASP A 357 25.37 -41.45 -9.34
C ASP A 357 25.02 -40.01 -8.87
N GLU A 358 23.88 -39.83 -8.23
CA GLU A 358 23.43 -38.50 -7.76
C GLU A 358 24.43 -37.84 -6.79
N LYS A 359 25.14 -38.63 -5.96
CA LYS A 359 26.18 -38.12 -5.06
C LYS A 359 27.40 -37.61 -5.83
N TYR A 360 27.76 -38.28 -6.92
CA TYR A 360 28.83 -37.85 -7.83
C TYR A 360 28.51 -36.50 -8.47
N TYR A 361 27.33 -36.35 -9.08
CA TYR A 361 26.90 -35.10 -9.71
C TYR A 361 26.74 -33.94 -8.70
N ASP A 362 26.24 -34.23 -7.50
CA ASP A 362 26.19 -33.26 -6.39
C ASP A 362 27.57 -32.81 -5.95
N LYS A 363 28.55 -33.73 -5.89
CA LYS A 363 29.93 -33.43 -5.52
C LYS A 363 30.63 -32.63 -6.61
N ARG A 364 30.46 -32.97 -7.89
CA ARG A 364 30.94 -32.17 -9.03
C ARG A 364 30.43 -30.73 -8.94
N HIS A 365 29.12 -30.55 -8.79
CA HIS A 365 28.53 -29.22 -8.65
C HIS A 365 29.07 -28.48 -7.41
N LYS A 366 29.37 -29.18 -6.31
CA LYS A 366 30.01 -28.58 -5.12
C LYS A 366 31.40 -28.04 -5.44
N GLU A 367 32.26 -28.87 -6.03
CA GLU A 367 33.65 -28.50 -6.30
C GLU A 367 33.74 -27.36 -7.33
N LEU A 368 32.95 -27.42 -8.41
CA LEU A 368 32.92 -26.34 -9.41
C LEU A 368 32.41 -25.01 -8.83
N LYS A 369 31.44 -25.05 -7.90
CA LYS A 369 30.93 -23.82 -7.25
C LYS A 369 31.88 -23.23 -6.19
N LYS A 370 32.84 -24.01 -5.67
CA LYS A 370 33.81 -23.49 -4.70
C LYS A 370 34.79 -22.50 -5.34
N ASN A 371 35.08 -22.66 -6.63
CA ASN A 371 35.97 -21.75 -7.33
C ASN A 371 35.26 -20.41 -7.55
N LYS A 372 35.80 -19.31 -7.04
CA LYS A 372 35.13 -17.99 -7.06
C LYS A 372 35.27 -17.28 -8.41
N SER A 373 36.27 -17.65 -9.19
CA SER A 373 36.58 -17.13 -10.50
C SER A 373 37.36 -18.17 -11.30
N TYR A 374 37.43 -18.00 -12.61
CA TYR A 374 38.25 -18.80 -13.52
C TYR A 374 39.12 -17.85 -14.34
N SER A 375 40.38 -18.20 -14.60
CA SER A 375 41.19 -17.41 -15.51
C SER A 375 40.64 -17.51 -16.94
N VAL A 376 40.83 -16.47 -17.76
CA VAL A 376 40.46 -16.48 -19.17
C VAL A 376 41.26 -17.56 -19.90
N GLU A 377 42.55 -17.71 -19.58
CA GLU A 377 43.40 -18.82 -20.05
C GLU A 377 42.75 -20.20 -19.77
N LYS A 378 42.16 -20.38 -18.58
CA LYS A 378 41.47 -21.64 -18.26
C LYS A 378 40.27 -21.87 -19.19
N ILE A 379 39.53 -20.84 -19.53
CA ILE A 379 38.41 -20.94 -20.48
C ILE A 379 38.91 -21.22 -21.90
N VAL A 380 40.01 -20.60 -22.32
CA VAL A 380 40.68 -20.89 -23.61
C VAL A 380 41.14 -22.35 -23.65
N SER A 381 41.68 -22.90 -22.56
CA SER A 381 42.07 -24.31 -22.51
C SER A 381 40.91 -25.30 -22.65
N LEU A 382 39.68 -24.83 -22.39
CA LEU A 382 38.45 -25.60 -22.53
C LEU A 382 37.80 -25.38 -23.90
N SER A 383 38.38 -24.56 -24.80
CA SER A 383 37.84 -24.32 -26.13
C SER A 383 38.40 -25.29 -27.17
N THR A 384 37.66 -25.49 -28.26
CA THR A 384 38.15 -26.28 -29.41
C THR A 384 39.10 -25.44 -30.27
N GLU A 385 39.93 -26.07 -31.10
CA GLU A 385 40.90 -25.37 -31.97
C GLU A 385 40.27 -24.33 -32.93
N THR A 386 38.96 -24.42 -33.17
CA THR A 386 38.20 -23.46 -34.01
C THR A 386 37.52 -22.34 -33.22
N GLU A 387 37.62 -22.33 -31.90
CA GLU A 387 36.96 -21.37 -31.01
C GLU A 387 37.95 -20.34 -30.45
N ASP A 388 37.92 -19.15 -31.04
CA ASP A 388 38.70 -18.00 -30.56
C ASP A 388 37.95 -17.27 -29.43
N VAL A 389 38.27 -17.62 -28.18
CA VAL A 389 37.60 -17.06 -26.98
C VAL A 389 37.97 -15.59 -26.76
N ILE A 390 39.25 -15.25 -26.87
CA ILE A 390 39.74 -13.89 -26.63
C ILE A 390 39.32 -12.98 -27.80
N GLY A 391 39.48 -13.44 -29.04
CA GLY A 391 39.06 -12.69 -30.22
C GLY A 391 37.56 -12.42 -30.23
N LYS A 392 36.70 -13.41 -29.95
CA LYS A 392 35.24 -13.17 -29.85
C LYS A 392 34.85 -12.19 -28.74
N TYR A 393 35.56 -12.20 -27.62
CA TYR A 393 35.33 -11.22 -26.56
C TYR A 393 35.74 -9.81 -27.01
N ILE A 394 36.88 -9.67 -27.67
CA ILE A 394 37.34 -8.40 -28.26
C ILE A 394 36.38 -7.93 -29.36
N GLU A 395 35.93 -8.81 -30.25
CA GLU A 395 34.92 -8.52 -31.28
C GLU A 395 33.64 -7.97 -30.65
N LYS A 396 33.19 -8.54 -29.53
CA LYS A 396 32.03 -8.02 -28.80
C LYS A 396 32.25 -6.60 -28.28
N LEU A 397 33.42 -6.32 -27.69
CA LEU A 397 33.76 -4.97 -27.22
C LEU A 397 33.89 -3.97 -28.38
N GLN A 398 34.43 -4.40 -29.51
CA GLN A 398 34.48 -3.59 -30.73
C GLN A 398 33.09 -3.31 -31.29
N ALA A 399 32.19 -4.31 -31.29
CA ALA A 399 30.80 -4.13 -31.68
C ALA A 399 30.08 -3.13 -30.77
N ASP A 400 30.37 -3.13 -29.46
CA ASP A 400 29.85 -2.14 -28.52
C ASP A 400 30.34 -0.73 -28.84
N ILE A 401 31.63 -0.55 -29.15
CA ILE A 401 32.18 0.75 -29.59
C ILE A 401 31.51 1.24 -30.88
N ILE A 402 31.24 0.35 -31.84
CA ILE A 402 30.52 0.70 -33.06
C ILE A 402 29.09 1.16 -32.71
N ALA A 403 28.39 0.42 -31.86
CA ALA A 403 27.05 0.80 -31.41
C ALA A 403 27.02 2.15 -30.66
N ILE A 404 28.05 2.44 -29.84
CA ILE A 404 28.19 3.74 -29.18
C ILE A 404 28.40 4.84 -30.23
N LYS A 405 29.23 4.64 -31.26
CA LYS A 405 29.43 5.61 -32.35
C LYS A 405 28.12 5.90 -33.09
N GLU A 406 27.39 4.87 -33.49
CA GLU A 406 26.12 4.99 -34.20
C GLU A 406 25.05 5.71 -33.36
N THR A 407 24.86 5.30 -32.11
CA THR A 407 23.86 5.91 -31.22
C THR A 407 24.23 7.34 -30.82
N ARG A 408 25.53 7.66 -30.71
CA ARG A 408 26.03 9.02 -30.49
C ARG A 408 25.70 9.93 -31.68
N GLU A 409 25.89 9.48 -32.92
CA GLU A 409 25.51 10.24 -34.12
C GLU A 409 24.00 10.51 -34.18
N VAL A 410 23.20 9.50 -33.82
CA VAL A 410 21.74 9.65 -33.70
C VAL A 410 21.38 10.66 -32.59
N PHE A 411 22.03 10.60 -31.43
CA PHE A 411 21.87 11.59 -30.36
C PHE A 411 22.20 13.00 -30.85
N GLU A 412 23.35 13.23 -31.48
CA GLU A 412 23.73 14.56 -31.99
C GLU A 412 22.71 15.07 -33.03
N LYS A 413 22.26 14.20 -33.94
CA LYS A 413 21.28 14.57 -34.95
C LYS A 413 19.91 14.89 -34.35
N VAL A 414 19.33 13.95 -33.60
CA VAL A 414 17.94 14.04 -33.13
C VAL A 414 17.79 15.04 -31.97
N VAL A 415 18.77 15.09 -31.07
CA VAL A 415 18.69 15.86 -29.82
C VAL A 415 19.34 17.23 -29.93
N LEU A 416 20.53 17.33 -30.53
CA LEU A 416 21.24 18.61 -30.61
C LEU A 416 20.85 19.45 -31.84
N LYS A 417 20.53 18.80 -32.98
CA LYS A 417 20.23 19.50 -34.25
C LYS A 417 18.73 19.59 -34.58
N GLU A 418 17.98 18.49 -34.45
CA GLU A 418 16.57 18.43 -34.88
C GLU A 418 15.56 18.85 -33.80
N HIS A 419 15.89 18.70 -32.52
CA HIS A 419 14.99 19.07 -31.43
C HIS A 419 14.90 20.59 -31.25
N ASP A 420 13.68 21.11 -31.31
CA ASP A 420 13.39 22.50 -30.97
C ASP A 420 13.53 22.74 -29.47
N LYS A 421 14.58 23.47 -29.06
CA LYS A 421 14.89 23.79 -27.66
C LYS A 421 13.79 24.58 -26.94
N ASN A 422 12.81 25.16 -27.67
CA ASN A 422 11.66 25.81 -27.07
C ASN A 422 10.54 24.83 -26.65
N LYS A 423 10.64 23.55 -27.04
CA LYS A 423 9.68 22.51 -26.71
C LYS A 423 10.28 21.55 -25.70
N SER A 424 9.44 20.98 -24.82
CA SER A 424 9.98 20.12 -23.77
C SER A 424 10.52 18.79 -24.29
N LEU A 425 11.72 18.43 -23.84
CA LEU A 425 12.42 17.19 -24.19
C LEU A 425 11.63 15.94 -23.77
N ARG A 426 10.95 16.02 -22.62
CA ARG A 426 10.08 14.97 -22.03
C ARG A 426 8.92 14.53 -22.94
N LYS A 427 8.58 15.30 -23.97
CA LYS A 427 7.50 15.01 -24.92
C LYS A 427 8.01 14.59 -26.30
N ASN A 428 9.32 14.63 -26.54
CA ASN A 428 9.94 14.19 -27.78
C ASN A 428 10.43 12.75 -27.65
N THR A 429 9.56 11.79 -27.97
CA THR A 429 9.87 10.35 -27.84
C THR A 429 11.11 9.93 -28.61
N LYS A 430 11.36 10.54 -29.79
CA LYS A 430 12.57 10.27 -30.58
C LYS A 430 13.84 10.75 -29.89
N ALA A 431 13.79 11.94 -29.27
CA ALA A 431 14.94 12.45 -28.51
C ALA A 431 15.19 11.65 -27.23
N ILE A 432 14.13 11.23 -26.52
CA ILE A 432 14.25 10.35 -25.36
C ILE A 432 14.90 9.02 -25.76
N GLU A 433 14.43 8.41 -26.84
CA GLU A 433 14.99 7.17 -27.37
C GLU A 433 16.46 7.35 -27.77
N ALA A 434 16.81 8.45 -28.44
CA ALA A 434 18.19 8.74 -28.82
C ALA A 434 19.11 8.92 -27.60
N ILE A 435 18.70 9.67 -26.58
CA ILE A 435 19.46 9.83 -25.32
C ILE A 435 19.63 8.48 -24.64
N LYS A 436 18.52 7.72 -24.53
CA LYS A 436 18.50 6.43 -23.87
C LYS A 436 19.41 5.43 -24.57
N SER A 437 19.27 5.25 -25.87
CA SER A 437 20.08 4.32 -26.65
C SER A 437 21.57 4.65 -26.55
N PHE A 438 21.93 5.94 -26.59
CA PHE A 438 23.30 6.37 -26.37
C PHE A 438 23.82 5.95 -24.98
N LEU A 439 23.08 6.24 -23.91
CA LEU A 439 23.49 5.88 -22.56
C LEU A 439 23.44 4.36 -22.29
N ASP A 440 22.48 3.63 -22.86
CA ASP A 440 22.35 2.17 -22.76
C ASP A 440 23.55 1.46 -23.40
N THR A 441 23.96 1.85 -24.61
CA THR A 441 25.12 1.23 -25.27
C THR A 441 26.41 1.42 -24.49
N ILE A 442 26.59 2.57 -23.83
CA ILE A 442 27.72 2.80 -22.91
C ILE A 442 27.62 1.91 -21.67
N LYS A 443 26.41 1.74 -21.09
CA LYS A 443 26.18 0.81 -19.97
C LYS A 443 26.40 -0.65 -20.35
N ASP A 444 26.05 -1.04 -21.57
CA ASP A 444 26.30 -2.38 -22.10
C ASP A 444 27.80 -2.63 -22.26
N PHE A 445 28.52 -1.68 -22.86
CA PHE A 445 29.98 -1.72 -22.94
C PHE A 445 30.64 -1.79 -21.56
N GLU A 446 30.19 -0.96 -20.61
CA GLU A 446 30.69 -0.95 -19.23
C GLU A 446 30.45 -2.29 -18.52
N ARG A 447 29.30 -2.93 -18.73
CA ARG A 447 29.03 -4.29 -18.22
C ARG A 447 29.98 -5.30 -18.85
N ASP A 448 30.14 -5.24 -20.17
CA ASP A 448 30.85 -6.25 -20.93
C ASP A 448 32.36 -6.18 -20.68
N ILE A 449 32.94 -4.98 -20.61
CA ILE A 449 34.36 -4.79 -20.22
C ILE A 449 34.63 -5.28 -18.79
N LYS A 450 33.65 -5.18 -17.86
CA LYS A 450 33.74 -5.66 -16.47
C LYS A 450 33.62 -7.17 -16.30
N LEU A 451 33.33 -7.93 -17.37
CA LEU A 451 33.18 -9.39 -17.27
C LEU A 451 34.47 -10.07 -16.79
N ILE A 452 35.64 -9.48 -17.08
CA ILE A 452 36.97 -9.98 -16.70
C ILE A 452 37.55 -9.33 -15.43
N SER A 453 36.73 -8.66 -14.60
CA SER A 453 37.20 -8.00 -13.35
C SER A 453 37.53 -8.95 -12.19
N GLY A 454 37.28 -10.26 -12.34
CA GLY A 454 37.52 -11.25 -11.29
C GLY A 454 36.59 -11.13 -10.07
N SER A 455 36.98 -11.80 -8.98
CA SER A 455 36.25 -11.85 -7.71
C SER A 455 36.88 -10.99 -6.60
N GLU A 456 37.94 -10.25 -6.93
CA GLU A 456 38.74 -9.41 -6.02
C GLU A 456 39.52 -10.19 -4.95
N HIS A 457 39.62 -11.52 -5.10
CA HIS A 457 40.26 -12.41 -4.13
C HIS A 457 41.41 -13.23 -4.73
N GLU A 458 41.79 -12.93 -5.96
CA GLU A 458 42.92 -13.54 -6.68
C GLU A 458 44.24 -12.98 -6.16
N MET A 459 45.22 -13.85 -5.85
CA MET A 459 46.52 -13.44 -5.29
C MET A 459 47.48 -12.88 -6.34
N GLU A 460 47.35 -13.30 -7.60
CA GLU A 460 48.18 -12.90 -8.73
C GLU A 460 47.27 -12.42 -9.86
N LYS A 461 47.58 -11.27 -10.46
CA LYS A 461 46.77 -10.59 -11.48
C LYS A 461 47.66 -10.00 -12.58
N ASN A 462 47.18 -10.01 -13.81
CA ASN A 462 47.85 -9.32 -14.91
C ASN A 462 47.63 -7.81 -14.83
N LEU A 463 48.56 -7.11 -14.18
CA LEU A 463 48.44 -5.67 -13.90
C LEU A 463 48.39 -4.81 -15.17
N ALA A 464 48.97 -5.26 -16.29
CA ALA A 464 48.93 -4.52 -17.54
C ALA A 464 47.50 -4.52 -18.14
N VAL A 465 46.84 -5.69 -18.19
CA VAL A 465 45.44 -5.80 -18.64
C VAL A 465 44.50 -5.00 -17.74
N TYR A 466 44.64 -5.12 -16.42
CA TYR A 466 43.77 -4.42 -15.47
C TYR A 466 44.00 -2.90 -15.45
N ALA A 467 45.22 -2.42 -15.73
CA ALA A 467 45.49 -0.99 -15.85
C ALA A 467 44.79 -0.38 -17.08
N GLU A 468 44.86 -1.03 -18.24
CA GLU A 468 44.15 -0.56 -19.44
C GLU A 468 42.62 -0.70 -19.30
N GLN A 469 42.15 -1.75 -18.60
CA GLN A 469 40.74 -1.88 -18.24
C GLN A 469 40.26 -0.70 -17.38
N GLU A 470 41.00 -0.33 -16.34
CA GLU A 470 40.66 0.80 -15.46
C GLU A 470 40.73 2.14 -16.20
N ASN A 471 41.70 2.33 -17.11
CA ASN A 471 41.77 3.51 -17.98
C ASN A 471 40.45 3.67 -18.76
N ILE A 472 39.97 2.60 -19.41
CA ILE A 472 38.69 2.61 -20.14
C ILE A 472 37.51 2.90 -19.20
N LEU A 473 37.45 2.21 -18.05
CA LEU A 473 36.36 2.38 -17.09
C LEU A 473 36.30 3.80 -16.51
N SER A 474 37.45 4.43 -16.29
CA SER A 474 37.54 5.80 -15.80
C SER A 474 36.94 6.82 -16.77
N SER A 475 37.12 6.62 -18.09
CA SER A 475 36.58 7.51 -19.13
C SER A 475 35.05 7.42 -19.27
N ILE A 476 34.44 6.31 -18.85
CA ILE A 476 32.98 6.11 -18.97
C ILE A 476 32.24 6.19 -17.62
N ARG A 477 32.95 6.34 -16.50
CA ARG A 477 32.42 6.24 -15.13
C ARG A 477 31.20 7.12 -14.84
N ASN A 478 31.10 8.28 -15.48
CA ASN A 478 29.99 9.22 -15.25
C ASN A 478 28.63 8.75 -15.82
N VAL A 479 28.62 7.68 -16.63
CA VAL A 479 27.39 7.14 -17.22
C VAL A 479 26.37 6.73 -16.16
N ASP A 480 26.79 6.18 -15.02
CA ASP A 480 25.89 5.69 -13.97
C ASP A 480 25.00 6.80 -13.38
N SER A 481 25.60 7.94 -13.09
CA SER A 481 24.87 9.11 -12.58
C SER A 481 23.95 9.64 -13.68
N LEU A 482 24.51 9.96 -14.84
CA LEU A 482 23.77 10.55 -15.97
C LEU A 482 22.59 9.67 -16.42
N TYR A 483 22.75 8.35 -16.43
CA TYR A 483 21.70 7.39 -16.76
C TYR A 483 20.51 7.52 -15.80
N ASN A 484 20.79 7.53 -14.49
CA ASN A 484 19.74 7.60 -13.49
C ASN A 484 19.09 9.00 -13.43
N MET A 485 19.87 10.07 -13.50
CA MET A 485 19.36 11.45 -13.52
C MET A 485 18.47 11.70 -14.75
N SER A 486 18.93 11.27 -15.93
CA SER A 486 18.19 11.42 -17.18
C SER A 486 16.89 10.61 -17.18
N ARG A 487 16.93 9.35 -16.73
CA ARG A 487 15.74 8.51 -16.60
C ARG A 487 14.69 9.13 -15.68
N ASN A 488 15.12 9.60 -14.50
CA ASN A 488 14.20 10.16 -13.50
C ASN A 488 13.47 11.38 -14.06
N TYR A 489 14.21 12.29 -14.70
CA TYR A 489 13.65 13.50 -15.30
C TYR A 489 12.77 13.22 -16.53
N LEU A 490 13.25 12.41 -17.47
CA LEU A 490 12.56 12.16 -18.75
C LEU A 490 11.26 11.36 -18.61
N THR A 491 11.09 10.59 -17.53
CA THR A 491 9.90 9.74 -17.30
C THR A 491 8.74 10.46 -16.59
N GLN A 492 8.90 11.74 -16.22
CA GLN A 492 7.87 12.53 -15.55
C GLN A 492 6.60 12.75 -16.41
N LYS A 493 5.46 13.04 -15.77
CA LYS A 493 4.18 13.23 -16.48
C LYS A 493 4.15 14.53 -17.29
N PRO A 494 3.45 14.56 -18.44
CA PRO A 494 3.39 15.74 -19.33
C PRO A 494 2.52 16.89 -18.81
N PHE A 495 1.80 16.69 -17.69
CA PHE A 495 0.99 17.72 -17.02
C PHE A 495 1.26 17.72 -15.52
N SER A 496 1.08 18.88 -14.88
CA SER A 496 1.27 19.04 -13.45
C SER A 496 -0.07 19.08 -12.70
N THR A 497 -0.14 18.36 -11.59
CA THR A 497 -1.23 18.48 -10.60
C THR A 497 -0.84 19.38 -9.44
N GLU A 498 0.37 19.93 -9.47
CA GLU A 498 0.92 20.74 -8.40
C GLU A 498 0.13 22.05 -8.27
N LYS A 499 -0.24 22.33 -7.02
CA LYS A 499 -1.00 23.51 -6.64
C LYS A 499 -0.40 24.08 -5.37
N PHE A 500 -0.63 25.36 -5.13
CA PHE A 500 -0.20 26.02 -3.91
C PHE A 500 -1.42 26.63 -3.20
N LYS A 501 -1.33 26.70 -1.87
CA LYS A 501 -2.39 27.26 -1.01
C LYS A 501 -2.40 28.78 -1.16
N LEU A 502 -3.59 29.36 -1.32
CA LEU A 502 -3.78 30.80 -1.30
C LEU A 502 -4.18 31.23 0.11
N ASN A 503 -3.56 32.32 0.58
CA ASN A 503 -3.83 32.90 1.89
C ASN A 503 -4.34 34.34 1.80
N PHE A 504 -4.28 34.98 0.63
CA PHE A 504 -4.73 36.37 0.43
C PHE A 504 -4.11 37.33 1.48
N ASN A 505 -2.83 37.11 1.79
CA ASN A 505 -2.08 37.84 2.83
C ASN A 505 -2.73 37.81 4.23
N ARG A 506 -3.47 36.74 4.55
CA ARG A 506 -4.08 36.52 5.85
C ARG A 506 -3.82 35.11 6.38
N ALA A 507 -3.12 35.02 7.51
CA ALA A 507 -2.77 33.74 8.14
C ALA A 507 -3.96 32.92 8.67
N THR A 508 -5.12 33.56 8.85
CA THR A 508 -6.36 32.96 9.36
C THR A 508 -7.45 32.84 8.30
N LEU A 509 -7.11 33.00 7.02
CA LEU A 509 -8.06 32.91 5.91
C LEU A 509 -8.89 31.62 6.01
N LEU A 510 -10.22 31.75 6.05
CA LEU A 510 -11.17 30.63 6.10
C LEU A 510 -10.99 29.65 7.29
N ASN A 511 -10.32 30.05 8.37
CA ASN A 511 -10.17 29.21 9.57
C ASN A 511 -11.53 28.84 10.20
N GLY A 512 -12.56 29.64 9.99
CA GLY A 512 -13.91 29.36 10.46
C GLY A 512 -14.93 30.32 9.86
N TRP A 513 -16.20 29.93 9.93
CA TRP A 513 -17.32 30.64 9.31
C TRP A 513 -18.14 31.49 10.29
N ASP A 514 -17.81 31.50 11.60
CA ASP A 514 -18.61 32.24 12.58
C ASP A 514 -18.75 33.72 12.18
N LYS A 515 -19.99 34.22 12.20
CA LYS A 515 -20.32 35.60 11.84
C LYS A 515 -19.44 36.62 12.56
N ASN A 516 -19.09 36.36 13.83
CA ASN A 516 -18.25 37.26 14.64
C ASN A 516 -16.77 37.24 14.23
N LYS A 517 -16.38 36.31 13.35
CA LYS A 517 -15.01 36.09 12.86
C LYS A 517 -14.86 36.33 11.36
N GLU A 518 -15.90 36.78 10.66
CA GLU A 518 -15.81 37.11 9.24
C GLU A 518 -14.73 38.17 8.96
N THR A 519 -14.62 39.22 9.78
CA THR A 519 -13.59 40.27 9.63
C THR A 519 -12.16 39.73 9.83
N ASP A 520 -12.02 38.67 10.64
CA ASP A 520 -10.75 38.04 10.97
C ASP A 520 -10.33 37.01 9.92
N ASN A 521 -11.29 36.21 9.43
CA ASN A 521 -11.06 35.08 8.53
C ASN A 521 -11.34 35.40 7.06
N LEU A 522 -11.88 36.59 6.77
CA LEU A 522 -12.17 37.19 5.47
C LEU A 522 -13.19 36.46 4.58
N GLY A 523 -13.63 35.25 4.95
CA GLY A 523 -14.55 34.44 4.15
C GLY A 523 -16.02 34.63 4.48
N ILE A 524 -16.85 34.68 3.44
CA ILE A 524 -18.31 34.58 3.52
C ILE A 524 -18.84 33.60 2.47
N LEU A 525 -20.02 33.03 2.71
CA LEU A 525 -20.72 32.19 1.74
C LEU A 525 -22.03 32.85 1.32
N LEU A 526 -22.33 32.81 0.03
CA LEU A 526 -23.56 33.35 -0.55
C LEU A 526 -24.29 32.26 -1.34
N VAL A 527 -25.62 32.28 -1.31
CA VAL A 527 -26.49 31.39 -2.08
C VAL A 527 -27.42 32.24 -2.95
N LYS A 528 -27.57 31.86 -4.23
CA LYS A 528 -28.52 32.51 -5.16
C LYS A 528 -28.96 31.51 -6.21
N GLU A 529 -30.28 31.33 -6.38
CA GLU A 529 -30.87 30.49 -7.44
C GLU A 529 -30.24 29.08 -7.57
N GLY A 530 -30.01 28.41 -6.43
CA GLY A 530 -29.41 27.08 -6.39
C GLY A 530 -27.90 27.04 -6.71
N LYS A 531 -27.24 28.19 -6.84
CA LYS A 531 -25.79 28.34 -6.97
C LYS A 531 -25.18 28.83 -5.66
N TYR A 532 -23.92 28.46 -5.46
CA TYR A 532 -23.16 28.75 -4.24
C TYR A 532 -21.92 29.56 -4.58
N TYR A 533 -21.57 30.51 -3.72
CA TYR A 533 -20.46 31.41 -3.94
C TYR A 533 -19.61 31.56 -2.67
N LEU A 534 -18.31 31.73 -2.87
CA LEU A 534 -17.35 32.12 -1.86
C LEU A 534 -16.97 33.58 -2.09
N GLY A 535 -17.20 34.42 -1.09
CA GLY A 535 -16.66 35.78 -1.03
C GLY A 535 -15.42 35.80 -0.13
N ILE A 536 -14.33 36.40 -0.61
CA ILE A 536 -13.14 36.71 0.20
C ILE A 536 -13.01 38.23 0.25
N MET A 537 -13.21 38.82 1.43
CA MET A 537 -13.09 40.26 1.62
C MET A 537 -11.64 40.71 1.49
N ASN A 538 -11.43 41.83 0.81
CA ASN A 538 -10.13 42.51 0.84
C ASN A 538 -9.89 43.06 2.26
N THR A 539 -8.66 43.00 2.76
CA THR A 539 -8.30 43.46 4.12
C THR A 539 -8.63 44.94 4.35
N LYS A 540 -8.60 45.76 3.29
CA LYS A 540 -8.99 47.19 3.33
C LYS A 540 -10.48 47.42 3.57
N ALA A 541 -11.32 46.42 3.30
CA ALA A 541 -12.78 46.49 3.37
C ALA A 541 -13.39 45.30 4.15
N ASN A 542 -12.65 44.73 5.10
CA ASN A 542 -13.07 43.53 5.83
C ASN A 542 -14.28 43.73 6.76
N LYS A 543 -14.81 44.95 6.88
CA LYS A 543 -15.99 45.31 7.67
C LYS A 543 -17.26 45.47 6.83
N SER A 544 -17.21 45.29 5.51
CA SER A 544 -18.35 45.55 4.61
C SER A 544 -19.61 44.72 4.95
N PHE A 545 -19.47 43.60 5.65
CA PHE A 545 -20.59 42.71 6.03
C PHE A 545 -20.96 42.74 7.52
N VAL A 546 -20.39 43.65 8.32
CA VAL A 546 -20.76 43.80 9.74
C VAL A 546 -22.17 44.38 9.86
N ASN A 547 -22.50 45.37 9.04
CA ASN A 547 -23.83 46.00 8.95
C ASN A 547 -24.17 46.27 7.46
N PRO A 548 -24.42 45.21 6.66
CA PRO A 548 -24.68 45.39 5.24
C PRO A 548 -26.00 46.16 5.04
N PRO A 549 -26.14 46.92 3.93
CA PRO A 549 -27.39 47.59 3.60
C PRO A 549 -28.56 46.60 3.54
N LYS A 550 -29.74 47.04 4.00
CA LYS A 550 -30.97 46.26 3.80
C LYS A 550 -31.26 46.14 2.30
N PRO A 551 -31.76 44.97 1.84
CA PRO A 551 -32.10 44.78 0.45
C PRO A 551 -33.21 45.75 0.03
N LYS A 552 -33.05 46.34 -1.14
CA LYS A 552 -34.01 47.25 -1.77
C LYS A 552 -34.77 46.56 -2.91
N THR A 553 -34.28 45.42 -3.37
CA THR A 553 -34.82 44.67 -4.50
C THR A 553 -35.07 43.21 -4.11
N ASP A 554 -35.80 42.48 -4.96
CA ASP A 554 -35.99 41.03 -4.81
C ASP A 554 -34.83 40.22 -5.42
N ASN A 555 -33.92 40.87 -6.16
CA ASN A 555 -32.75 40.22 -6.76
C ASN A 555 -31.57 40.26 -5.78
N VAL A 556 -31.55 39.27 -4.89
CA VAL A 556 -30.61 39.21 -3.76
C VAL A 556 -29.74 37.97 -3.78
N TYR A 557 -28.58 38.07 -3.12
CA TYR A 557 -27.85 36.95 -2.58
C TYR A 557 -28.30 36.69 -1.13
N HIS A 558 -28.49 35.42 -0.77
CA HIS A 558 -28.69 35.01 0.61
C HIS A 558 -27.31 34.77 1.25
N LYS A 559 -26.83 35.74 2.04
CA LYS A 559 -25.58 35.61 2.80
C LYS A 559 -25.79 34.65 3.97
N VAL A 560 -24.96 33.62 4.04
CA VAL A 560 -24.96 32.64 5.13
C VAL A 560 -24.42 33.29 6.40
N ASN A 561 -25.23 33.35 7.45
CA ASN A 561 -24.82 33.68 8.81
C ASN A 561 -24.61 32.38 9.59
N TYR A 562 -23.35 32.03 9.81
CA TYR A 562 -22.99 30.82 10.54
C TYR A 562 -22.64 31.16 11.99
N LYS A 563 -23.15 30.39 12.94
CA LYS A 563 -22.82 30.48 14.37
C LYS A 563 -22.39 29.11 14.90
N LEU A 564 -21.31 29.09 15.66
CA LEU A 564 -20.80 27.87 16.29
C LEU A 564 -20.30 28.16 17.71
N LEU A 565 -20.67 27.31 18.65
CA LEU A 565 -20.07 27.21 19.98
C LEU A 565 -19.14 25.99 20.00
N PRO A 566 -17.84 26.15 19.67
CA PRO A 566 -16.93 25.02 19.56
C PRO A 566 -16.50 24.53 20.95
N GLY A 567 -16.43 23.21 21.16
CA GLY A 567 -15.88 22.60 22.37
C GLY A 567 -16.44 23.18 23.68
N PRO A 568 -17.73 22.96 23.99
CA PRO A 568 -18.39 23.58 25.14
C PRO A 568 -17.65 23.37 26.46
N ASN A 569 -17.10 22.17 26.67
CA ASN A 569 -16.32 21.80 27.85
C ASN A 569 -15.10 22.70 28.12
N LYS A 570 -14.55 23.36 27.09
CA LYS A 570 -13.44 24.32 27.23
C LYS A 570 -13.94 25.76 27.16
N MET A 571 -14.90 26.05 26.28
CA MET A 571 -15.35 27.42 26.02
C MET A 571 -16.26 27.97 27.12
N LEU A 572 -17.15 27.16 27.69
CA LEU A 572 -18.05 27.60 28.78
C LEU A 572 -17.24 28.08 29.99
N PRO A 573 -16.30 27.29 30.56
CA PRO A 573 -15.49 27.78 31.68
C PRO A 573 -14.59 28.95 31.29
N LYS A 574 -13.98 28.91 30.10
CA LYS A 574 -13.07 29.96 29.63
C LYS A 574 -13.77 31.32 29.55
N VAL A 575 -15.03 31.37 29.13
CA VAL A 575 -15.79 32.61 28.98
C VAL A 575 -16.42 33.02 30.31
N PHE A 576 -17.13 32.14 31.00
CA PHE A 576 -17.90 32.49 32.18
C PHE A 576 -17.05 32.71 33.44
N PHE A 577 -15.88 32.06 33.53
CA PHE A 577 -14.93 32.26 34.64
C PHE A 577 -13.74 33.16 34.28
N ALA A 578 -13.77 33.82 33.11
CA ALA A 578 -12.77 34.84 32.80
C ALA A 578 -12.84 35.98 33.82
N LYS A 579 -11.68 36.46 34.30
CA LYS A 579 -11.61 37.57 35.26
C LYS A 579 -12.43 38.79 34.83
N SER A 580 -12.46 39.09 33.52
CA SER A 580 -13.23 40.20 32.94
C SER A 580 -14.75 40.01 32.99
N ASN A 581 -15.24 38.79 33.20
CA ASN A 581 -16.65 38.43 33.08
C ASN A 581 -17.30 38.01 34.41
N LEU A 582 -16.51 37.86 35.49
CA LEU A 582 -17.01 37.42 36.79
C LEU A 582 -18.10 38.35 37.35
N GLU A 583 -17.94 39.68 37.19
CA GLU A 583 -18.95 40.65 37.64
C GLU A 583 -20.27 40.57 36.86
N TYR A 584 -20.21 40.16 35.59
CA TYR A 584 -21.37 40.07 34.71
C TYR A 584 -22.19 38.78 34.98
N TYR A 585 -21.51 37.62 35.02
CA TYR A 585 -22.18 36.33 35.23
C TYR A 585 -22.39 35.97 36.71
N LYS A 586 -21.66 36.63 37.63
CA LYS A 586 -21.76 36.48 39.10
C LYS A 586 -21.80 35.02 39.60
N PRO A 587 -20.81 34.18 39.28
CA PRO A 587 -20.69 32.87 39.93
C PRO A 587 -20.46 33.04 41.43
N SER A 588 -21.02 32.14 42.26
CA SER A 588 -20.76 32.17 43.70
C SER A 588 -19.32 31.75 44.02
N GLU A 589 -18.77 32.27 45.12
CA GLU A 589 -17.42 31.90 45.59
C GLU A 589 -17.32 30.39 45.86
N ASP A 590 -18.37 29.79 46.42
CA ASP A 590 -18.48 28.34 46.64
C ASP A 590 -18.38 27.55 45.33
N LEU A 591 -19.09 27.98 44.27
CA LEU A 591 -19.05 27.31 42.97
C LEU A 591 -17.67 27.40 42.31
N LEU A 592 -16.98 28.54 42.43
CA LEU A 592 -15.61 28.71 41.94
C LEU A 592 -14.62 27.83 42.70
N ALA A 593 -14.73 27.77 44.03
CA ALA A 593 -13.88 26.92 44.86
C ALA A 593 -14.05 25.43 44.50
N LYS A 594 -15.29 24.96 44.35
CA LYS A 594 -15.62 23.59 43.91
C LYS A 594 -15.15 23.29 42.49
N TYR A 595 -15.27 24.25 41.58
CA TYR A 595 -14.72 24.12 40.22
C TYR A 595 -13.19 23.96 40.23
N GLN A 596 -12.48 24.76 41.03
CA GLN A 596 -11.01 24.65 41.18
C GLN A 596 -10.59 23.33 41.84
N ALA A 597 -11.33 22.87 42.85
CA ALA A 597 -11.12 21.58 43.49
C ALA A 597 -11.40 20.38 42.57
N GLY A 598 -12.14 20.60 41.47
CA GLY A 598 -12.40 19.59 40.46
C GLY A 598 -13.45 18.55 40.86
N THR A 599 -14.29 18.82 41.87
CA THR A 599 -15.32 17.88 42.38
C THR A 599 -16.41 17.56 41.35
N HIS A 600 -16.56 18.39 40.31
CA HIS A 600 -17.46 18.14 39.18
C HIS A 600 -16.90 17.13 38.15
N LYS A 601 -15.61 16.77 38.21
CA LYS A 601 -14.98 15.83 37.29
C LYS A 601 -15.15 14.41 37.82
N LYS A 602 -15.37 13.45 36.92
CA LYS A 602 -15.39 12.02 37.28
C LYS A 602 -14.06 11.62 37.92
N GLY A 603 -14.12 10.98 39.08
CA GLY A 603 -12.98 10.53 39.88
C GLY A 603 -13.39 10.23 41.31
N GLU A 604 -12.42 9.96 42.18
CA GLU A 604 -12.65 9.61 43.59
C GLU A 604 -13.39 10.72 44.38
N ASN A 605 -13.17 11.99 44.00
CA ASN A 605 -13.78 13.16 44.64
C ASN A 605 -15.02 13.69 43.89
N PHE A 606 -15.67 12.87 43.06
CA PHE A 606 -16.83 13.31 42.26
C PHE A 606 -18.06 13.57 43.15
N SER A 607 -18.64 14.76 43.02
CA SER A 607 -19.90 15.16 43.64
C SER A 607 -20.95 15.46 42.58
N LEU A 608 -22.04 14.69 42.58
CA LEU A 608 -23.16 14.88 41.65
C LEU A 608 -23.87 16.22 41.89
N GLU A 609 -23.98 16.63 43.15
CA GLU A 609 -24.60 17.92 43.53
C GLU A 609 -23.80 19.12 43.02
N ASP A 610 -22.46 19.07 43.15
CA ASP A 610 -21.59 20.13 42.62
C ASP A 610 -21.63 20.17 41.09
N CYS A 611 -21.72 18.99 40.45
CA CYS A 611 -21.91 18.87 39.00
C CYS A 611 -23.24 19.53 38.56
N HIS A 612 -24.36 19.22 39.24
CA HIS A 612 -25.67 19.81 38.96
C HIS A 612 -25.70 21.33 39.20
N SER A 613 -25.03 21.78 40.26
CA SER A 613 -24.89 23.22 40.56
C SER A 613 -24.16 23.96 39.43
N LEU A 614 -23.06 23.37 38.93
CA LEU A 614 -22.30 23.91 37.82
C LEU A 614 -23.08 23.91 36.50
N ILE A 615 -23.83 22.84 36.21
CA ILE A 615 -24.71 22.77 35.03
C ILE A 615 -25.77 23.87 35.08
N SER A 616 -26.41 24.07 36.24
CA SER A 616 -27.45 25.10 36.39
C SER A 616 -26.87 26.50 36.15
N PHE A 617 -25.70 26.80 36.73
CA PHE A 617 -25.00 28.05 36.45
C PHE A 617 -24.69 28.24 34.96
N PHE A 618 -24.24 27.19 34.26
CA PHE A 618 -23.96 27.28 32.83
C PHE A 618 -25.21 27.50 31.99
N LYS A 619 -26.36 26.89 32.33
CA LYS A 619 -27.64 27.13 31.65
C LYS A 619 -28.06 28.59 31.77
N ASP A 620 -28.07 29.13 32.99
CA ASP A 620 -28.43 30.53 33.25
C ASP A 620 -27.48 31.49 32.53
N SER A 621 -26.18 31.16 32.49
CA SER A 621 -25.17 31.98 31.82
C SER A 621 -25.30 31.94 30.29
N LEU A 622 -25.71 30.80 29.71
CA LEU A 622 -25.95 30.67 28.28
C LEU A 622 -27.15 31.50 27.82
N GLU A 623 -28.22 31.55 28.62
CA GLU A 623 -29.41 32.37 28.33
C GLU A 623 -29.08 33.88 28.43
N LYS A 624 -28.20 34.27 29.36
CA LYS A 624 -27.74 35.66 29.51
C LYS A 624 -26.75 36.10 28.43
N HIS A 625 -26.00 35.18 27.82
CA HIS A 625 -24.93 35.53 26.89
C HIS A 625 -25.50 36.10 25.58
N PRO A 626 -25.11 37.32 25.15
CA PRO A 626 -25.72 38.01 24.02
C PRO A 626 -25.65 37.20 22.71
N ASP A 627 -24.49 36.61 22.40
CA ASP A 627 -24.33 35.85 21.15
C ASP A 627 -24.79 34.38 21.21
N TRP A 628 -24.88 33.78 22.40
CA TRP A 628 -25.14 32.35 22.56
C TRP A 628 -26.61 32.08 22.88
N SER A 629 -27.33 33.06 23.44
CA SER A 629 -28.79 33.00 23.59
C SER A 629 -29.51 32.82 22.23
N GLU A 630 -28.92 33.33 21.13
CA GLU A 630 -29.44 33.18 19.76
C GLU A 630 -29.58 31.73 19.28
N PHE A 631 -28.87 30.76 19.89
CA PHE A 631 -29.03 29.34 19.57
C PHE A 631 -30.39 28.79 20.03
N GLY A 632 -31.00 29.39 21.07
CA GLY A 632 -32.29 28.94 21.61
C GLY A 632 -32.23 27.55 22.24
N PHE A 633 -31.23 27.33 23.10
CA PHE A 633 -30.98 26.03 23.75
C PHE A 633 -32.21 25.51 24.51
N LYS A 634 -32.47 24.21 24.34
CA LYS A 634 -33.46 23.43 25.08
C LYS A 634 -32.75 22.30 25.82
N PHE A 635 -32.61 22.44 27.12
CA PHE A 635 -31.88 21.49 27.94
C PHE A 635 -32.82 20.52 28.67
N SER A 636 -32.33 19.29 28.89
CA SER A 636 -32.95 18.35 29.83
C SER A 636 -32.96 18.92 31.26
N ASP A 637 -33.85 18.41 32.13
CA ASP A 637 -33.81 18.73 33.56
C ASP A 637 -32.41 18.40 34.13
N THR A 638 -31.82 19.34 34.87
CA THR A 638 -30.48 19.21 35.44
C THR A 638 -30.33 17.92 36.26
N LYS A 639 -31.40 17.49 36.95
CA LYS A 639 -31.38 16.27 37.77
C LYS A 639 -31.18 14.97 36.97
N LYS A 640 -31.41 15.00 35.64
CA LYS A 640 -31.26 13.85 34.75
C LYS A 640 -29.82 13.62 34.26
N TYR A 641 -28.91 14.56 34.50
CA TYR A 641 -27.53 14.37 34.08
C TYR A 641 -26.75 13.57 35.12
N ASP A 642 -26.16 12.45 34.71
CA ASP A 642 -25.25 11.67 35.55
C ASP A 642 -23.88 12.36 35.72
N ASP A 643 -23.53 13.23 34.78
CA ASP A 643 -22.27 13.97 34.72
C ASP A 643 -22.35 15.18 33.77
N LEU A 644 -21.27 15.98 33.72
CA LEU A 644 -21.15 17.13 32.81
C LEU A 644 -21.12 16.76 31.32
N SER A 645 -20.71 15.54 30.97
CA SER A 645 -20.59 15.13 29.57
C SER A 645 -21.97 15.11 28.90
N GLY A 646 -23.02 14.67 29.60
CA GLY A 646 -24.40 14.75 29.10
C GLY A 646 -24.82 16.17 28.74
N PHE A 647 -24.56 17.12 29.65
CA PHE A 647 -24.85 18.54 29.41
C PHE A 647 -24.04 19.09 28.23
N TYR A 648 -22.72 18.87 28.21
CA TYR A 648 -21.88 19.38 27.13
C TYR A 648 -22.26 18.84 25.74
N ARG A 649 -22.74 17.59 25.65
CA ARG A 649 -23.25 17.02 24.39
C ARG A 649 -24.52 17.72 23.92
N GLU A 650 -25.45 18.03 24.83
CA GLU A 650 -26.64 18.82 24.48
C GLU A 650 -26.26 20.23 24.00
N VAL A 651 -25.27 20.88 24.64
CA VAL A 651 -24.76 22.18 24.19
C VAL A 651 -24.08 22.06 22.82
N GLU A 652 -23.26 21.04 22.58
CA GLU A 652 -22.56 20.87 21.30
C GLU A 652 -23.52 20.64 20.14
N LYS A 653 -24.53 19.79 20.35
CA LYS A 653 -25.57 19.47 19.35
C LYS A 653 -26.40 20.69 18.95
N GLN A 654 -26.67 21.58 19.90
CA GLN A 654 -27.50 22.78 19.69
C GLN A 654 -26.69 24.04 19.38
N GLY A 655 -25.38 24.02 19.68
CA GLY A 655 -24.45 25.13 19.50
C GLY A 655 -23.99 25.32 18.06
N TYR A 656 -24.83 24.98 17.08
CA TYR A 656 -24.57 25.15 15.66
C TYR A 656 -25.84 25.66 14.97
N LYS A 657 -25.74 26.78 14.25
CA LYS A 657 -26.89 27.38 13.56
C LYS A 657 -26.45 28.10 12.29
N ILE A 658 -27.23 27.92 11.23
CA ILE A 658 -27.13 28.70 9.99
C ILE A 658 -28.43 29.49 9.83
N THR A 659 -28.31 30.78 9.56
CA THR A 659 -29.39 31.66 9.13
C THR A 659 -28.95 32.46 7.91
N TYR A 660 -29.81 33.31 7.36
CA TYR A 660 -29.51 34.10 6.16
C TYR A 660 -29.74 35.59 6.38
N THR A 661 -28.95 36.42 5.70
CA THR A 661 -29.21 37.85 5.49
C THR A 661 -29.25 38.11 4.00
N ASP A 662 -30.33 38.72 3.52
CA ASP A 662 -30.48 39.06 2.11
C ASP A 662 -29.68 40.32 1.78
N ILE A 663 -28.97 40.30 0.65
CA ILE A 663 -28.12 41.39 0.18
C ILE A 663 -28.34 41.60 -1.32
N ASP A 664 -28.62 42.83 -1.74
CA ASP A 664 -28.80 43.16 -3.16
C ASP A 664 -27.59 42.76 -4.01
N VAL A 665 -27.85 42.22 -5.21
CA VAL A 665 -26.80 41.87 -6.18
C VAL A 665 -25.94 43.09 -6.54
N GLU A 666 -26.56 44.25 -6.75
CA GLU A 666 -25.86 45.49 -7.09
C GLU A 666 -24.82 45.88 -6.03
N TYR A 667 -25.13 45.65 -4.74
CA TYR A 667 -24.19 45.92 -3.67
C TYR A 667 -22.98 45.00 -3.75
N ILE A 668 -23.19 43.69 -3.89
CA ILE A 668 -22.12 42.70 -4.05
C ILE A 668 -21.26 43.00 -5.27
N ASP A 669 -21.87 43.26 -6.42
CA ASP A 669 -21.17 43.58 -7.66
C ASP A 669 -20.34 44.87 -7.51
N SER A 670 -20.87 45.88 -6.79
CA SER A 670 -20.12 47.10 -6.51
C SER A 670 -18.87 46.86 -5.64
N LEU A 671 -18.92 45.92 -4.69
CA LEU A 671 -17.76 45.54 -3.88
C LEU A 671 -16.70 44.82 -4.73
N VAL A 672 -17.13 43.97 -5.66
CA VAL A 672 -16.23 43.29 -6.61
C VAL A 672 -15.56 44.30 -7.53
N GLU A 673 -16.31 45.25 -8.06
CA GLU A 673 -15.78 46.30 -8.95
C GLU A 673 -14.74 47.19 -8.25
N LYS A 674 -14.96 47.52 -6.97
CA LYS A 674 -14.07 48.39 -6.16
C LYS A 674 -12.87 47.69 -5.52
N ASP A 675 -12.63 46.41 -5.83
CA ASP A 675 -11.59 45.60 -5.18
C ASP A 675 -11.81 45.47 -3.65
N GLU A 676 -13.06 45.48 -3.21
CA GLU A 676 -13.42 45.27 -1.80
C GLU A 676 -13.77 43.81 -1.51
N LEU A 677 -14.17 43.05 -2.54
CA LEU A 677 -14.56 41.64 -2.45
C LEU A 677 -14.05 40.84 -3.65
N TYR A 678 -13.39 39.71 -3.39
CA TYR A 678 -13.12 38.69 -4.40
C TYR A 678 -14.27 37.68 -4.38
N LEU A 679 -15.02 37.57 -5.47
CA LEU A 679 -16.19 36.69 -5.55
C LEU A 679 -15.92 35.51 -6.48
N PHE A 680 -16.16 34.30 -5.98
CA PHE A 680 -16.02 33.07 -6.74
C PHE A 680 -17.30 32.24 -6.71
N GLN A 681 -17.74 31.74 -7.86
CA GLN A 681 -18.74 30.68 -7.90
C GLN A 681 -18.09 29.35 -7.51
N ILE A 682 -18.68 28.65 -6.53
CA ILE A 682 -18.33 27.27 -6.19
C ILE A 682 -18.94 26.36 -7.25
N TYR A 683 -18.09 25.67 -8.01
CA TYR A 683 -18.51 24.98 -9.23
C TYR A 683 -17.97 23.56 -9.33
N ASN A 684 -18.81 22.69 -9.87
CA ASN A 684 -18.42 21.41 -10.45
C ASN A 684 -19.38 21.11 -11.62
N LYS A 685 -19.13 20.02 -12.36
CA LYS A 685 -19.90 19.70 -13.57
C LYS A 685 -21.42 19.59 -13.34
N ASP A 686 -21.87 19.27 -12.13
CA ASP A 686 -23.28 19.07 -11.82
C ASP A 686 -24.06 20.39 -11.81
N PHE A 687 -23.39 21.52 -11.54
CA PHE A 687 -23.94 22.87 -11.61
C PHE A 687 -23.92 23.46 -13.03
N SER A 688 -23.49 22.69 -14.03
CA SER A 688 -23.62 23.10 -15.43
C SER A 688 -25.09 23.16 -15.83
N PRO A 689 -25.53 24.16 -16.61
CA PRO A 689 -26.90 24.19 -17.16
C PRO A 689 -27.18 22.99 -18.08
N TYR A 690 -26.14 22.33 -18.61
CA TYR A 690 -26.26 21.13 -19.46
C TYR A 690 -26.27 19.81 -18.66
N SER A 691 -26.13 19.87 -17.35
CA SER A 691 -26.12 18.70 -16.47
C SER A 691 -27.53 18.12 -16.33
N LYS A 692 -27.74 16.86 -16.75
CA LYS A 692 -29.05 16.17 -16.68
C LYS A 692 -29.08 14.93 -15.79
N GLY A 693 -27.92 14.36 -15.47
CA GLY A 693 -27.83 13.11 -14.70
C GLY A 693 -27.97 13.28 -13.19
N ASN A 694 -27.91 12.16 -12.47
CA ASN A 694 -27.79 12.15 -11.02
C ASN A 694 -26.57 12.96 -10.55
N TYR A 695 -26.71 13.61 -9.40
CA TYR A 695 -25.61 14.36 -8.81
C TYR A 695 -24.50 13.44 -8.32
N ASN A 696 -23.27 13.94 -8.37
CA ASN A 696 -22.19 13.31 -7.64
C ASN A 696 -22.54 13.34 -6.15
N LEU A 697 -22.15 12.30 -5.42
CA LEU A 697 -22.45 12.19 -3.99
C LEU A 697 -21.92 13.40 -3.18
N HIS A 698 -20.78 13.96 -3.57
CA HIS A 698 -20.22 15.15 -2.94
C HIS A 698 -20.99 16.44 -3.27
N THR A 699 -21.69 16.51 -4.41
CA THR A 699 -22.61 17.61 -4.71
C THR A 699 -23.82 17.53 -3.79
N LEU A 700 -24.39 16.33 -3.57
CA LEU A 700 -25.48 16.13 -2.61
C LEU A 700 -25.08 16.58 -1.21
N TYR A 701 -23.87 16.23 -0.75
CA TYR A 701 -23.38 16.69 0.55
C TYR A 701 -23.27 18.22 0.63
N LEU A 702 -22.81 18.88 -0.44
CA LEU A 702 -22.71 20.34 -0.46
C LEU A 702 -24.09 21.00 -0.40
N THR A 703 -25.04 20.52 -1.21
CA THR A 703 -26.38 21.11 -1.25
C THR A 703 -27.13 20.89 0.06
N MET A 704 -26.98 19.71 0.68
CA MET A 704 -27.63 19.38 1.95
C MET A 704 -27.17 20.21 3.15
N LEU A 705 -25.99 20.83 3.10
CA LEU A 705 -25.56 21.76 4.16
C LEU A 705 -26.51 22.95 4.34
N PHE A 706 -27.20 23.33 3.27
CA PHE A 706 -28.07 24.51 3.20
C PHE A 706 -29.54 24.13 2.97
N ASP A 707 -29.88 22.84 3.01
CA ASP A 707 -31.25 22.37 2.85
C ASP A 707 -32.04 22.56 4.15
N GLU A 708 -33.23 23.13 4.07
CA GLU A 708 -34.10 23.40 5.21
C GLU A 708 -34.37 22.16 6.08
N ARG A 709 -34.47 20.97 5.46
CA ARG A 709 -34.68 19.71 6.20
C ARG A 709 -33.48 19.37 7.07
N ASN A 710 -32.26 19.59 6.57
CA ASN A 710 -31.05 19.46 7.37
C ASN A 710 -30.96 20.56 8.44
N LEU A 711 -31.29 21.82 8.13
CA LEU A 711 -31.19 22.92 9.09
C LEU A 711 -32.15 22.76 10.29
N ARG A 712 -33.29 22.08 10.11
CA ARG A 712 -34.22 21.73 11.20
C ARG A 712 -33.66 20.66 12.15
N ASN A 713 -32.93 19.69 11.60
CA ASN A 713 -32.31 18.60 12.37
C ASN A 713 -30.95 18.28 11.77
N VAL A 714 -29.91 18.96 12.27
CA VAL A 714 -28.61 19.02 11.62
C VAL A 714 -27.92 17.66 11.62
N VAL A 715 -27.88 17.05 10.44
CA VAL A 715 -27.11 15.84 10.14
C VAL A 715 -25.77 16.21 9.53
N TYR A 716 -25.78 17.20 8.62
CA TYR A 716 -24.60 17.73 7.94
C TYR A 716 -24.22 19.07 8.55
N LYS A 717 -23.02 19.12 9.13
CA LYS A 717 -22.41 20.34 9.65
C LYS A 717 -21.26 20.80 8.74
N LEU A 718 -21.31 22.06 8.34
CA LEU A 718 -20.17 22.74 7.73
C LEU A 718 -19.08 22.99 8.78
N ASN A 719 -17.85 22.59 8.52
CA ASN A 719 -16.70 22.84 9.40
C ASN A 719 -15.89 24.05 8.90
N GLY A 720 -15.11 24.65 9.82
CA GLY A 720 -14.10 25.67 9.50
C GLY A 720 -12.89 25.08 8.79
N GLU A 721 -11.77 25.80 8.75
CA GLU A 721 -10.51 25.35 8.14
C GLU A 721 -10.65 24.96 6.66
N ALA A 722 -11.47 25.71 5.92
CA ALA A 722 -11.53 25.53 4.47
C ALA A 722 -10.27 26.10 3.81
N GLU A 723 -9.88 25.54 2.66
CA GLU A 723 -8.64 25.93 1.98
C GLU A 723 -8.88 26.24 0.52
N VAL A 724 -8.25 27.32 0.04
CA VAL A 724 -8.24 27.71 -1.37
C VAL A 724 -6.88 27.39 -1.96
N PHE A 725 -6.87 26.89 -3.19
CA PHE A 725 -5.65 26.59 -3.93
C PHE A 725 -5.68 27.21 -5.31
N TYR A 726 -4.50 27.55 -5.82
CA TYR A 726 -4.29 27.87 -7.23
C TYR A 726 -3.48 26.76 -7.89
N ARG A 727 -3.94 26.31 -9.05
CA ARG A 727 -3.23 25.38 -9.92
C ARG A 727 -2.99 26.04 -11.28
N PRO A 728 -1.74 26.38 -11.64
CA PRO A 728 -1.41 26.89 -12.96
C PRO A 728 -1.81 25.90 -14.07
N ALA A 729 -2.02 26.44 -15.28
CA ALA A 729 -2.06 25.65 -16.50
C ALA A 729 -0.72 24.96 -16.71
N SER A 730 -0.74 23.73 -17.19
CA SER A 730 0.47 22.93 -17.44
C SER A 730 0.51 22.32 -18.84
N ILE A 731 -0.48 22.63 -19.69
CA ILE A 731 -0.56 22.17 -21.09
C ILE A 731 -0.70 23.41 -21.97
N GLY A 732 0.26 23.60 -22.88
CA GLY A 732 0.31 24.70 -23.84
C GLY A 732 -0.78 24.62 -24.92
N LYS A 733 -1.01 25.72 -25.65
CA LYS A 733 -2.01 25.75 -26.75
C LYS A 733 -1.61 24.89 -27.95
N ASP A 734 -0.33 24.83 -28.22
CA ASP A 734 0.32 24.02 -29.26
C ASP A 734 0.36 22.52 -28.92
N GLU A 735 0.07 22.17 -27.66
CA GLU A 735 0.10 20.79 -27.14
C GLU A 735 -1.29 20.15 -27.04
N LEU A 736 -2.33 20.84 -27.50
CA LEU A 736 -3.72 20.39 -27.35
C LEU A 736 -4.03 19.23 -28.30
N ILE A 737 -4.48 18.11 -27.73
CA ILE A 737 -5.10 17.02 -28.49
C ILE A 737 -6.60 17.31 -28.56
N ILE A 738 -7.08 17.60 -29.77
CA ILE A 738 -8.45 18.05 -30.04
C ILE A 738 -9.09 17.10 -31.04
N HIS A 739 -10.27 16.57 -30.69
CA HIS A 739 -11.22 16.08 -31.69
C HIS A 739 -12.12 17.24 -32.06
N LYS A 740 -12.11 17.65 -33.33
CA LYS A 740 -12.81 18.86 -33.77
C LYS A 740 -14.30 18.62 -33.86
N SER A 741 -15.07 19.69 -33.72
CA SER A 741 -16.51 19.70 -33.99
C SER A 741 -16.81 19.07 -35.36
N GLY A 742 -17.80 18.18 -35.39
CA GLY A 742 -18.23 17.45 -36.60
C GLY A 742 -17.39 16.22 -36.95
N GLU A 743 -16.24 15.99 -36.30
CA GLU A 743 -15.44 14.78 -36.52
C GLU A 743 -16.07 13.55 -35.84
N GLU A 744 -16.07 12.42 -36.55
CA GLU A 744 -16.50 11.15 -35.98
C GLU A 744 -15.44 10.56 -35.04
N ILE A 745 -15.79 10.35 -33.78
CA ILE A 745 -14.91 9.76 -32.78
C ILE A 745 -15.31 8.30 -32.56
N LYS A 746 -14.37 7.37 -32.79
CA LYS A 746 -14.59 5.93 -32.55
C LYS A 746 -14.83 5.64 -31.06
N ASN A 747 -15.90 4.90 -30.76
CA ASN A 747 -16.17 4.43 -29.40
C ASN A 747 -15.19 3.29 -29.05
N LYS A 748 -14.52 3.41 -27.89
CA LYS A 748 -13.46 2.48 -27.47
C LYS A 748 -13.96 1.20 -26.80
N ASN A 749 -15.20 1.22 -26.28
CA ASN A 749 -15.76 0.04 -25.62
C ASN A 749 -16.31 -0.93 -26.67
N PRO A 750 -15.82 -2.19 -26.76
CA PRO A 750 -16.21 -3.12 -27.81
C PRO A 750 -17.72 -3.40 -27.84
N LYS A 751 -18.36 -3.59 -26.67
CA LYS A 751 -19.79 -3.86 -26.56
C LYS A 751 -20.62 -2.68 -27.03
N ARG A 752 -20.25 -1.46 -26.63
CA ARG A 752 -20.94 -0.23 -27.07
C ARG A 752 -20.72 0.07 -28.55
N ALA A 753 -19.55 -0.28 -29.09
CA ALA A 753 -19.21 -0.04 -30.48
C ALA A 753 -20.05 -0.88 -31.46
N ILE A 754 -20.66 -1.98 -31.00
CA ILE A 754 -21.65 -2.76 -31.78
C ILE A 754 -22.90 -1.92 -32.06
N ASP A 755 -23.47 -1.30 -31.02
CA ASP A 755 -24.70 -0.51 -31.14
C ASP A 755 -24.44 0.90 -31.69
N LYS A 756 -23.28 1.48 -31.33
CA LYS A 756 -22.88 2.84 -31.69
C LYS A 756 -21.38 2.87 -32.00
N PRO A 757 -20.94 2.69 -33.26
CA PRO A 757 -19.52 2.64 -33.62
C PRO A 757 -18.78 3.97 -33.39
N THR A 758 -19.42 5.09 -33.69
CA THR A 758 -18.86 6.44 -33.61
C THR A 758 -19.78 7.39 -32.83
N SER A 759 -19.21 8.47 -32.31
CA SER A 759 -19.94 9.60 -31.74
C SER A 759 -19.45 10.89 -32.38
N THR A 760 -20.36 11.76 -32.77
CA THR A 760 -20.08 13.08 -33.37
C THR A 760 -20.64 14.16 -32.45
N PHE A 761 -19.91 15.26 -32.30
CA PHE A 761 -20.27 16.37 -31.42
C PHE A 761 -20.17 17.71 -32.16
N GLU A 762 -21.05 18.65 -31.84
CA GLU A 762 -21.09 20.00 -32.44
C GLU A 762 -20.10 20.98 -31.79
N TYR A 763 -19.13 20.44 -31.04
CA TYR A 763 -18.13 21.21 -30.32
C TYR A 763 -16.84 20.40 -30.18
N ASP A 764 -15.73 21.09 -30.02
CA ASP A 764 -14.42 20.48 -29.84
C ASP A 764 -14.33 19.71 -28.51
N ILE A 765 -13.76 18.50 -28.56
CA ILE A 765 -13.39 17.72 -27.37
C ILE A 765 -11.88 17.80 -27.20
N VAL A 766 -11.48 18.60 -26.21
CA VAL A 766 -10.07 18.80 -25.84
C VAL A 766 -9.69 17.82 -24.74
N LYS A 767 -8.73 16.92 -25.01
CA LYS A 767 -8.18 16.01 -24.00
C LYS A 767 -7.57 16.81 -22.86
N ASP A 768 -7.90 16.43 -21.63
CA ASP A 768 -7.32 17.03 -20.42
C ASP A 768 -7.46 18.56 -20.31
N ARG A 769 -8.48 19.14 -20.96
CA ARG A 769 -8.85 20.58 -20.97
C ARG A 769 -8.73 21.28 -19.62
N ARG A 770 -9.00 20.57 -18.52
CA ARG A 770 -8.90 21.14 -17.17
C ARG A 770 -7.49 21.65 -16.83
N TYR A 771 -6.43 21.07 -17.40
CA TYR A 771 -5.03 21.46 -17.17
C TYR A 771 -4.49 22.48 -18.19
N THR A 772 -5.29 22.86 -19.19
CA THR A 772 -4.92 23.86 -20.20
C THR A 772 -5.28 25.29 -19.75
N LYS A 773 -5.79 25.42 -18.53
CA LYS A 773 -6.25 26.67 -17.92
C LYS A 773 -5.87 26.68 -16.45
N ASP A 774 -5.56 27.86 -15.96
CA ASP A 774 -5.42 28.13 -14.54
C ASP A 774 -6.73 27.82 -13.81
N LYS A 775 -6.63 27.26 -12.61
CA LYS A 775 -7.79 26.86 -11.81
C LYS A 775 -7.62 27.27 -10.36
N PHE A 776 -8.66 27.90 -9.82
CA PHE A 776 -8.84 28.03 -8.38
C PHE A 776 -9.66 26.84 -7.87
N MET A 777 -9.33 26.35 -6.69
CA MET A 777 -9.98 25.19 -6.07
C MET A 777 -10.31 25.49 -4.62
N LEU A 778 -11.46 24.97 -4.16
CA LEU A 778 -11.89 25.06 -2.78
C LEU A 778 -12.00 23.67 -2.18
N HIS A 779 -11.43 23.49 -0.99
CA HIS A 779 -11.59 22.31 -0.15
C HIS A 779 -12.39 22.70 1.09
N ILE A 780 -13.55 22.06 1.31
CA ILE A 780 -14.45 22.32 2.44
C ILE A 780 -14.60 21.05 3.28
N PRO A 781 -14.18 21.04 4.56
CA PRO A 781 -14.49 19.95 5.46
C PRO A 781 -15.94 20.00 5.96
N VAL A 782 -16.56 18.83 6.08
CA VAL A 782 -17.94 18.64 6.57
C VAL A 782 -17.99 17.47 7.53
N THR A 783 -18.93 17.52 8.48
CA THR A 783 -19.27 16.41 9.39
C THR A 783 -20.66 15.88 9.06
N MET A 784 -20.79 14.59 8.80
CA MET A 784 -22.06 13.85 8.70
C MET A 784 -22.41 13.22 10.04
N ASN A 785 -23.71 13.00 10.29
CA ASN A 785 -24.24 12.51 11.56
C ASN A 785 -23.77 13.38 12.74
N PHE A 786 -23.82 14.71 12.55
CA PHE A 786 -23.47 15.66 13.60
C PHE A 786 -24.37 15.51 14.83
N GLY A 787 -23.79 15.61 16.02
CA GLY A 787 -24.52 15.48 17.29
C GLY A 787 -25.02 14.07 17.62
N VAL A 788 -24.45 13.04 16.97
CA VAL A 788 -24.66 11.62 17.28
C VAL A 788 -23.58 11.11 18.24
N ASP A 789 -24.01 10.38 19.26
CA ASP A 789 -23.14 9.80 20.28
C ASP A 789 -22.92 8.30 20.06
N GLU A 790 -21.67 7.86 20.16
CA GLU A 790 -21.33 6.44 20.18
C GLU A 790 -21.58 5.90 21.61
N THR A 791 -22.77 5.34 21.82
CA THR A 791 -23.22 4.90 23.16
C THR A 791 -22.90 3.43 23.45
N ARG A 792 -22.70 2.61 22.41
CA ARG A 792 -22.39 1.17 22.49
C ARG A 792 -21.31 0.82 21.48
N ARG A 793 -20.57 -0.26 21.74
CA ARG A 793 -19.59 -0.78 20.78
C ARG A 793 -20.29 -1.18 19.48
N PHE A 794 -19.84 -0.62 18.36
CA PHE A 794 -20.49 -0.79 17.07
C PHE A 794 -20.79 -2.25 16.68
N ASN A 795 -19.82 -3.16 16.88
CA ASN A 795 -20.00 -4.58 16.53
C ASN A 795 -21.12 -5.23 17.37
N GLU A 796 -21.30 -4.85 18.63
CA GLU A 796 -22.38 -5.38 19.48
C GLU A 796 -23.75 -4.94 18.95
N VAL A 797 -23.88 -3.69 18.51
CA VAL A 797 -25.10 -3.17 17.88
C VAL A 797 -25.45 -3.95 16.62
N VAL A 798 -24.46 -4.22 15.76
CA VAL A 798 -24.67 -5.02 14.55
C VAL A 798 -25.03 -6.47 14.88
N ASN A 799 -24.35 -7.08 15.86
CA ASN A 799 -24.63 -8.46 16.26
C ASN A 799 -26.03 -8.61 16.84
N ASP A 800 -26.49 -7.67 17.67
CA ASP A 800 -27.86 -7.64 18.19
C ASP A 800 -28.89 -7.51 17.07
N ALA A 801 -28.62 -6.68 16.06
CA ALA A 801 -29.48 -6.53 14.90
C ALA A 801 -29.57 -7.83 14.09
N ILE A 802 -28.44 -8.52 13.87
CA ILE A 802 -28.39 -9.81 13.16
C ILE A 802 -29.12 -10.91 13.95
N ARG A 803 -29.00 -10.96 15.28
CA ARG A 803 -29.73 -11.94 16.11
C ARG A 803 -31.25 -11.84 15.95
N GLY A 804 -31.76 -10.64 15.65
CA GLY A 804 -33.18 -10.41 15.39
C GLY A 804 -33.66 -10.86 14.00
N ASP A 805 -32.77 -11.37 13.14
CA ASP A 805 -33.07 -11.79 11.77
C ASP A 805 -32.50 -13.20 11.50
N ASP A 806 -33.38 -14.19 11.33
CA ASP A 806 -33.05 -15.60 11.17
C ASP A 806 -32.69 -15.98 9.72
N LYS A 807 -32.79 -15.04 8.77
CA LYS A 807 -32.62 -15.29 7.32
C LYS A 807 -31.44 -14.53 6.71
N VAL A 808 -30.48 -14.16 7.53
CA VAL A 808 -29.29 -13.43 7.09
C VAL A 808 -28.44 -14.33 6.18
N ARG A 809 -28.16 -13.84 4.96
CA ARG A 809 -27.30 -14.54 3.99
C ARG A 809 -25.83 -14.18 4.17
N VAL A 810 -24.96 -14.89 3.45
CA VAL A 810 -23.52 -14.63 3.49
C VAL A 810 -22.98 -14.38 2.09
N ILE A 811 -22.21 -13.30 1.95
CA ILE A 811 -21.40 -13.01 0.77
C ILE A 811 -19.95 -13.39 1.08
N GLY A 812 -19.48 -14.49 0.50
CA GLY A 812 -18.06 -14.84 0.51
C GLY A 812 -17.33 -14.17 -0.64
N ILE A 813 -16.19 -13.55 -0.35
CA ILE A 813 -15.36 -12.89 -1.37
C ILE A 813 -13.94 -13.46 -1.32
N ASP A 814 -13.59 -14.18 -2.38
CA ASP A 814 -12.23 -14.66 -2.61
C ASP A 814 -11.44 -13.64 -3.44
N ARG A 815 -10.13 -13.65 -3.25
CA ARG A 815 -9.23 -12.66 -3.83
C ARG A 815 -8.01 -13.36 -4.41
N GLY A 816 -7.91 -13.36 -5.75
CA GLY A 816 -6.87 -14.05 -6.49
C GLY A 816 -6.13 -13.19 -7.50
N GLU A 817 -5.26 -13.84 -8.29
CA GLU A 817 -4.50 -13.22 -9.39
C GLU A 817 -5.16 -13.45 -10.76
N ARG A 818 -5.97 -14.52 -10.88
CA ARG A 818 -6.74 -14.88 -12.08
C ARG A 818 -8.07 -14.15 -12.07
N ASN A 819 -8.86 -14.35 -11.03
CA ASN A 819 -9.97 -13.46 -10.69
C ASN A 819 -9.49 -12.47 -9.63
N LEU A 820 -9.49 -11.17 -9.96
CA LEU A 820 -9.09 -10.13 -9.01
C LEU A 820 -9.91 -10.22 -7.73
N LEU A 821 -11.22 -10.45 -7.89
CA LEU A 821 -12.19 -10.72 -6.84
C LEU A 821 -13.26 -11.67 -7.40
N TYR A 822 -13.65 -12.67 -6.62
CA TYR A 822 -14.77 -13.56 -6.93
C TYR A 822 -15.78 -13.50 -5.78
N VAL A 823 -17.05 -13.39 -6.11
CA VAL A 823 -18.13 -13.29 -5.13
C VAL A 823 -19.05 -14.49 -5.23
N VAL A 824 -19.36 -15.11 -4.09
CA VAL A 824 -20.41 -16.13 -3.97
C VAL A 824 -21.36 -15.71 -2.85
N VAL A 825 -22.66 -15.73 -3.13
CA VAL A 825 -23.73 -15.47 -2.17
C VAL A 825 -24.40 -16.80 -1.85
N VAL A 826 -24.50 -17.13 -0.57
CA VAL A 826 -25.20 -18.32 -0.08
C VAL A 826 -26.34 -17.95 0.85
N ASP A 827 -27.40 -18.75 0.85
CA ASP A 827 -28.43 -18.67 1.89
C ASP A 827 -28.02 -19.39 3.19
N SER A 828 -28.93 -19.41 4.16
CA SER A 828 -28.74 -20.03 5.47
C SER A 828 -28.43 -21.53 5.39
N ASP A 829 -28.88 -22.21 4.33
CA ASP A 829 -28.69 -23.65 4.13
C ASP A 829 -27.39 -23.95 3.34
N GLY A 830 -26.67 -22.91 2.90
CA GLY A 830 -25.45 -23.06 2.10
C GLY A 830 -25.71 -23.20 0.60
N THR A 831 -26.93 -22.96 0.13
CA THR A 831 -27.25 -23.01 -1.31
C THR A 831 -26.72 -21.76 -2.01
N ILE A 832 -26.04 -21.94 -3.14
CA ILE A 832 -25.52 -20.83 -3.95
C ILE A 832 -26.68 -20.08 -4.64
N LEU A 833 -26.88 -18.81 -4.25
CA LEU A 833 -27.85 -17.91 -4.88
C LEU A 833 -27.26 -17.15 -6.07
N GLU A 834 -26.00 -16.73 -5.95
CA GLU A 834 -25.31 -15.94 -6.97
C GLU A 834 -23.80 -16.20 -6.90
N GLN A 835 -23.15 -16.39 -8.05
CA GLN A 835 -21.70 -16.55 -8.14
C GLN A 835 -21.18 -15.78 -9.36
N ILE A 836 -20.26 -14.83 -9.13
CA ILE A 836 -19.79 -13.89 -10.15
C ILE A 836 -18.29 -13.59 -9.99
N SER A 837 -17.56 -13.63 -11.12
CA SER A 837 -16.25 -13.00 -11.22
C SER A 837 -16.43 -11.49 -11.41
N LEU A 838 -15.62 -10.70 -10.71
CA LEU A 838 -15.60 -9.25 -10.86
C LEU A 838 -14.47 -8.76 -11.78
N ASN A 839 -13.85 -9.64 -12.57
CA ASN A 839 -12.87 -9.21 -13.59
C ASN A 839 -13.48 -8.20 -14.58
N SER A 840 -14.72 -8.47 -15.03
CA SER A 840 -15.50 -7.57 -15.86
C SER A 840 -16.65 -6.97 -15.08
N ILE A 841 -16.84 -5.66 -15.22
CA ILE A 841 -18.00 -4.95 -14.67
C ILE A 841 -18.97 -4.64 -15.80
N ILE A 842 -20.20 -5.15 -15.66
CA ILE A 842 -21.27 -4.96 -16.64
C ILE A 842 -22.22 -3.86 -16.15
N ASN A 843 -22.45 -2.87 -17.01
CA ASN A 843 -23.49 -1.88 -16.85
C ASN A 843 -24.55 -2.06 -17.94
N ASN A 844 -25.65 -2.73 -17.57
CA ASN A 844 -26.75 -3.04 -18.48
C ASN A 844 -27.51 -1.80 -18.97
N GLU A 845 -27.55 -0.71 -18.19
CA GLU A 845 -28.26 0.53 -18.55
C GLU A 845 -27.65 1.20 -19.80
N TYR A 846 -26.32 1.08 -19.97
CA TYR A 846 -25.59 1.71 -21.07
C TYR A 846 -25.03 0.71 -22.10
N SER A 847 -25.32 -0.58 -21.96
CA SER A 847 -24.72 -1.67 -22.75
C SER A 847 -23.18 -1.64 -22.73
N ILE A 848 -22.59 -1.39 -21.56
CA ILE A 848 -21.14 -1.30 -21.38
C ILE A 848 -20.66 -2.49 -20.57
N GLU A 849 -19.59 -3.14 -21.05
CA GLU A 849 -18.84 -4.12 -20.28
C GLU A 849 -17.37 -3.70 -20.27
N THR A 850 -16.81 -3.58 -19.07
CA THR A 850 -15.41 -3.17 -18.89
C THR A 850 -14.64 -4.29 -18.20
N ASP A 851 -13.77 -4.96 -18.95
CA ASP A 851 -12.84 -5.96 -18.43
C ASP A 851 -11.66 -5.26 -17.75
N TYR A 852 -11.75 -5.11 -16.43
CA TYR A 852 -10.71 -4.47 -15.64
C TYR A 852 -9.51 -5.36 -15.42
N HIS A 853 -9.66 -6.68 -15.46
CA HIS A 853 -8.52 -7.60 -15.36
C HIS A 853 -7.60 -7.42 -16.56
N LYS A 854 -8.17 -7.47 -17.77
CA LYS A 854 -7.43 -7.22 -19.01
C LYS A 854 -6.80 -5.83 -19.03
N LEU A 855 -7.56 -4.79 -18.67
CA LEU A 855 -7.02 -3.42 -18.63
C LEU A 855 -5.87 -3.26 -17.63
N LEU A 856 -5.91 -3.95 -16.48
CA LEU A 856 -4.83 -3.91 -15.50
C LEU A 856 -3.60 -4.69 -15.97
N ASP A 857 -3.81 -5.82 -16.64
CA ASP A 857 -2.73 -6.65 -17.21
C ASP A 857 -2.02 -5.91 -18.36
N GLU A 858 -2.79 -5.32 -19.29
CA GLU A 858 -2.28 -4.45 -20.36
C GLU A 858 -1.49 -3.27 -19.76
N LYS A 859 -2.03 -2.62 -18.72
CA LYS A 859 -1.37 -1.49 -18.04
C LYS A 859 -0.07 -1.90 -17.35
N GLU A 860 -0.02 -3.07 -16.73
CA GLU A 860 1.18 -3.62 -16.10
C GLU A 860 2.26 -3.88 -17.16
N GLY A 861 1.88 -4.47 -18.30
CA GLY A 861 2.77 -4.64 -19.46
C GLY A 861 3.23 -3.32 -20.08
N ASP A 862 2.34 -2.35 -20.25
CA ASP A 862 2.67 -1.00 -20.72
C ASP A 862 3.66 -0.31 -19.79
N ARG A 863 3.51 -0.47 -18.47
CA ARG A 863 4.41 0.11 -17.47
C ARG A 863 5.77 -0.54 -17.49
N ASP A 864 5.85 -1.87 -17.65
CA ASP A 864 7.13 -2.57 -17.82
C ASP A 864 7.85 -2.10 -19.09
N ARG A 865 7.14 -2.00 -20.22
CA ARG A 865 7.68 -1.41 -21.45
C ARG A 865 8.10 0.04 -21.26
N ALA A 866 7.29 0.86 -20.60
CA ALA A 866 7.59 2.27 -20.37
C ALA A 866 8.82 2.47 -19.48
N ARG A 867 9.00 1.62 -18.46
CA ARG A 867 10.23 1.59 -17.64
C ARG A 867 11.44 1.23 -18.48
N LYS A 868 11.31 0.21 -19.33
CA LYS A 868 12.37 -0.26 -20.23
C LYS A 868 12.70 0.73 -21.34
N ASN A 869 11.78 1.63 -21.71
CA ASN A 869 11.93 2.58 -22.82
C ASN A 869 12.00 4.05 -22.38
N TRP A 870 11.98 4.33 -21.07
CA TRP A 870 11.94 5.68 -20.49
C TRP A 870 10.80 6.58 -20.96
N THR A 871 9.68 5.99 -21.38
CA THR A 871 8.47 6.75 -21.70
C THR A 871 7.67 7.04 -20.44
N THR A 872 6.69 7.95 -20.51
CA THR A 872 5.82 8.27 -19.37
C THR A 872 5.18 7.02 -18.77
N ILE A 873 5.52 6.72 -17.52
CA ILE A 873 4.95 5.58 -16.80
C ILE A 873 3.56 5.97 -16.31
N GLU A 874 2.53 5.52 -17.00
CA GLU A 874 1.16 5.78 -16.60
C GLU A 874 0.83 5.10 -15.27
N ASN A 875 0.07 5.79 -14.42
CA ASN A 875 -0.20 5.31 -13.08
C ASN A 875 -1.30 4.23 -13.09
N ILE A 876 -0.99 3.05 -12.55
CA ILE A 876 -1.92 1.93 -12.41
C ILE A 876 -2.86 2.12 -11.20
N LYS A 877 -2.49 2.99 -10.26
CA LYS A 877 -3.21 3.20 -9.00
C LYS A 877 -4.63 3.74 -9.24
N GLU A 878 -4.82 4.66 -10.17
CA GLU A 878 -6.10 5.28 -10.51
C GLU A 878 -6.99 4.29 -11.25
N LEU A 879 -6.44 3.45 -12.13
CA LEU A 879 -7.20 2.38 -12.78
C LEU A 879 -7.74 1.38 -11.74
N LYS A 880 -6.91 1.00 -10.76
CA LYS A 880 -7.35 0.20 -9.62
C LYS A 880 -8.42 0.89 -8.78
N GLU A 881 -8.31 2.20 -8.53
CA GLU A 881 -9.35 2.96 -7.80
C GLU A 881 -10.67 2.97 -8.58
N GLY A 882 -10.60 3.16 -9.89
CA GLY A 882 -11.75 3.07 -10.79
C GLY A 882 -12.43 1.71 -10.69
N TYR A 883 -11.66 0.64 -10.87
CA TYR A 883 -12.12 -0.75 -10.72
C TYR A 883 -12.79 -0.99 -9.36
N LEU A 884 -12.06 -0.72 -8.27
CA LEU A 884 -12.53 -0.98 -6.91
C LEU A 884 -13.77 -0.16 -6.55
N SER A 885 -13.91 1.05 -7.08
CA SER A 885 -15.13 1.85 -6.88
C SER A 885 -16.37 1.17 -7.46
N GLN A 886 -16.23 0.47 -8.59
CA GLN A 886 -17.30 -0.30 -9.20
C GLN A 886 -17.60 -1.56 -8.39
N VAL A 887 -16.55 -2.30 -7.99
CA VAL A 887 -16.69 -3.50 -7.16
C VAL A 887 -17.40 -3.21 -5.85
N VAL A 888 -16.97 -2.17 -5.12
CA VAL A 888 -17.61 -1.76 -3.86
C VAL A 888 -19.09 -1.42 -4.07
N ASN A 889 -19.44 -0.81 -5.21
CA ASN A 889 -20.83 -0.53 -5.55
C ASN A 889 -21.64 -1.81 -5.84
N VAL A 890 -21.06 -2.80 -6.53
CA VAL A 890 -21.68 -4.11 -6.76
C VAL A 890 -21.91 -4.83 -5.44
N ILE A 891 -20.89 -4.92 -4.59
CA ILE A 891 -21.00 -5.60 -3.28
C ILE A 891 -22.02 -4.91 -2.38
N ALA A 892 -22.01 -3.57 -2.30
CA ALA A 892 -23.01 -2.85 -1.51
C ALA A 892 -24.44 -3.13 -1.99
N LYS A 893 -24.66 -3.26 -3.31
CA LYS A 893 -25.97 -3.66 -3.86
C LYS A 893 -26.32 -5.10 -3.49
N LEU A 894 -25.36 -6.03 -3.50
CA LEU A 894 -25.59 -7.43 -3.11
C LEU A 894 -25.95 -7.55 -1.62
N VAL A 895 -25.27 -6.80 -0.74
CA VAL A 895 -25.60 -6.72 0.70
C VAL A 895 -27.07 -6.35 0.90
N LEU A 896 -27.53 -5.30 0.21
CA LEU A 896 -28.91 -4.82 0.33
C LEU A 896 -29.92 -5.75 -0.36
N LYS A 897 -29.57 -6.31 -1.52
CA LYS A 897 -30.42 -7.24 -2.28
C LYS A 897 -30.72 -8.51 -1.49
N TYR A 898 -29.72 -9.05 -0.80
CA TYR A 898 -29.81 -10.33 -0.12
C TYR A 898 -29.92 -10.22 1.40
N ASP A 899 -29.81 -9.03 1.99
CA ASP A 899 -29.78 -8.88 3.45
C ASP A 899 -28.66 -9.74 4.06
N ALA A 900 -27.43 -9.48 3.61
CA ALA A 900 -26.30 -10.37 3.83
C ALA A 900 -25.16 -9.73 4.63
N ILE A 901 -24.40 -10.56 5.34
CA ILE A 901 -23.07 -10.21 5.87
C ILE A 901 -21.99 -10.47 4.82
N ILE A 902 -20.79 -9.93 5.02
CA ILE A 902 -19.63 -10.11 4.14
C ILE A 902 -18.55 -10.91 4.88
N CYS A 903 -18.03 -11.94 4.23
CA CYS A 903 -16.91 -12.73 4.74
C CYS A 903 -15.69 -12.59 3.81
N LEU A 904 -14.55 -12.25 4.41
CA LEU A 904 -13.25 -12.11 3.76
C LEU A 904 -12.24 -13.04 4.43
N GLU A 905 -11.22 -13.46 3.69
CA GLU A 905 -10.11 -14.20 4.31
C GLU A 905 -9.27 -13.31 5.24
N ASP A 906 -8.87 -13.86 6.39
CA ASP A 906 -7.87 -13.30 7.27
C ASP A 906 -6.47 -13.59 6.72
N LEU A 907 -5.99 -12.70 5.84
CA LEU A 907 -4.68 -12.83 5.20
C LEU A 907 -3.61 -12.09 6.01
N ASN A 908 -2.59 -12.82 6.49
CA ASN A 908 -1.47 -12.26 7.22
C ASN A 908 -0.68 -11.22 6.39
N PHE A 909 -0.11 -10.21 7.05
CA PHE A 909 0.67 -9.13 6.41
C PHE A 909 1.83 -9.64 5.56
N GLY A 910 2.50 -10.73 5.96
CA GLY A 910 3.58 -11.34 5.19
C GLY A 910 3.12 -11.88 3.83
N PHE A 911 1.93 -12.48 3.77
CA PHE A 911 1.32 -12.94 2.52
C PHE A 911 0.98 -11.77 1.60
N LYS A 912 0.34 -10.72 2.14
CA LYS A 912 0.01 -9.50 1.39
C LYS A 912 1.29 -8.84 0.85
N ARG A 913 2.37 -8.76 1.64
CA ARG A 913 3.68 -8.20 1.23
C ARG A 913 4.36 -9.02 0.13
N GLY A 914 4.36 -10.34 0.23
CA GLY A 914 4.97 -11.21 -0.79
C GLY A 914 4.37 -11.03 -2.19
N ARG A 915 3.09 -10.65 -2.26
CA ARG A 915 2.35 -10.39 -3.50
C ARG A 915 2.34 -8.93 -3.96
N GLN A 916 2.96 -8.00 -3.22
CA GLN A 916 3.08 -6.59 -3.65
C GLN A 916 3.90 -6.42 -4.94
N LYS A 917 4.73 -7.41 -5.28
CA LYS A 917 5.48 -7.46 -6.54
C LYS A 917 4.59 -7.62 -7.78
N VAL A 918 3.36 -8.11 -7.59
CA VAL A 918 2.35 -8.23 -8.66
C VAL A 918 1.58 -6.92 -8.73
N GLU A 919 1.82 -6.12 -9.77
CA GLU A 919 1.32 -4.75 -9.79
C GLU A 919 -0.17 -4.67 -9.99
N LYS A 920 -0.87 -5.71 -10.44
CA LYS A 920 -2.34 -5.74 -10.51
C LYS A 920 -3.07 -6.05 -9.19
N GLN A 921 -2.38 -6.47 -8.12
CA GLN A 921 -3.01 -6.86 -6.86
C GLN A 921 -3.86 -5.74 -6.21
N VAL A 922 -5.04 -6.09 -5.66
CA VAL A 922 -6.01 -5.11 -5.11
C VAL A 922 -6.41 -5.31 -3.64
N TYR A 923 -5.91 -6.35 -2.94
CA TYR A 923 -6.45 -6.84 -1.66
C TYR A 923 -6.64 -5.77 -0.57
N GLN A 924 -5.58 -5.10 -0.13
CA GLN A 924 -5.66 -4.18 1.02
C GLN A 924 -6.47 -2.91 0.68
N LYS A 925 -6.37 -2.46 -0.57
CA LYS A 925 -7.07 -1.26 -1.04
C LYS A 925 -8.57 -1.51 -1.18
N PHE A 926 -8.94 -2.71 -1.65
CA PHE A 926 -10.31 -3.17 -1.68
C PHE A 926 -10.96 -3.15 -0.30
N GLU A 927 -10.32 -3.78 0.70
CA GLU A 927 -10.82 -3.81 2.08
C GLU A 927 -11.08 -2.39 2.62
N LYS A 928 -10.09 -1.49 2.46
CA LYS A 928 -10.23 -0.11 2.93
C LYS A 928 -11.38 0.62 2.23
N MET A 929 -11.48 0.53 0.90
CA MET A 929 -12.53 1.22 0.14
C MET A 929 -13.93 0.68 0.46
N LEU A 930 -14.05 -0.62 0.72
CA LEU A 930 -15.30 -1.24 1.15
C LEU A 930 -15.71 -0.73 2.54
N ILE A 931 -14.79 -0.78 3.53
CA ILE A 931 -15.06 -0.27 4.89
C ILE A 931 -15.41 1.21 4.85
N ASP A 932 -14.60 2.05 4.18
CA ASP A 932 -14.82 3.50 4.07
C ASP A 932 -16.18 3.83 3.43
N LYS A 933 -16.65 3.00 2.49
CA LYS A 933 -17.94 3.20 1.84
C LYS A 933 -19.10 2.76 2.73
N LEU A 934 -18.96 1.66 3.45
CA LEU A 934 -19.95 1.14 4.39
C LEU A 934 -20.04 1.93 5.70
N ASN A 935 -19.02 2.72 6.03
CA ASN A 935 -19.08 3.71 7.11
C ASN A 935 -20.19 4.74 6.87
N TYR A 936 -20.47 5.08 5.60
CA TYR A 936 -21.53 6.02 5.22
C TYR A 936 -22.08 5.69 3.82
N LEU A 937 -23.08 4.81 3.78
CA LEU A 937 -23.69 4.30 2.57
C LEU A 937 -25.01 5.03 2.27
N VAL A 938 -24.93 5.94 1.30
CA VAL A 938 -26.09 6.55 0.63
C VAL A 938 -26.49 5.69 -0.58
N ILE A 939 -27.73 5.21 -0.56
CA ILE A 939 -28.39 4.39 -1.59
C ILE A 939 -28.99 5.30 -2.66
N ASP A 940 -29.90 6.20 -2.26
CA ASP A 940 -30.49 7.16 -3.19
C ASP A 940 -29.52 8.30 -3.51
N LYS A 941 -29.15 8.37 -4.79
CA LYS A 941 -28.29 9.42 -5.35
C LYS A 941 -29.03 10.26 -6.39
N SER A 942 -30.36 10.20 -6.39
CA SER A 942 -31.23 10.95 -7.28
C SER A 942 -30.94 12.45 -7.17
N ARG A 943 -31.18 13.18 -8.25
CA ARG A 943 -31.06 14.64 -8.23
C ARG A 943 -32.17 15.29 -7.38
N SER A 944 -33.39 14.77 -7.42
CA SER A 944 -34.57 15.40 -6.80
C SER A 944 -34.53 15.35 -5.27
N GLN A 945 -33.95 14.31 -4.68
CA GLN A 945 -33.89 14.11 -3.22
C GLN A 945 -35.24 14.41 -2.56
N GLU A 946 -36.28 13.70 -2.98
CA GLU A 946 -37.67 13.92 -2.52
C GLU A 946 -37.78 13.63 -1.02
N ASN A 947 -37.30 12.46 -0.58
CA ASN A 947 -37.37 12.00 0.81
C ASN A 947 -35.97 11.75 1.41
N PRO A 948 -35.13 12.76 1.62
CA PRO A 948 -33.73 12.57 2.02
C PRO A 948 -33.56 12.00 3.44
N GLU A 949 -34.61 12.01 4.26
CA GLU A 949 -34.63 11.52 5.65
C GLU A 949 -34.94 10.01 5.76
N GLU A 950 -35.37 9.36 4.67
CA GLU A 950 -35.61 7.92 4.63
C GLU A 950 -34.32 7.12 4.85
N VAL A 951 -34.47 5.91 5.42
CA VAL A 951 -33.33 5.03 5.73
C VAL A 951 -32.51 4.74 4.47
N GLY A 952 -31.21 4.99 4.55
CA GLY A 952 -30.27 4.83 3.43
C GLY A 952 -30.20 6.04 2.48
N HIS A 953 -30.96 7.10 2.69
CA HIS A 953 -30.87 8.34 1.92
C HIS A 953 -29.87 9.32 2.55
N VAL A 954 -29.66 10.49 1.93
CA VAL A 954 -28.56 11.39 2.27
C VAL A 954 -28.59 11.87 3.74
N LEU A 955 -29.75 12.17 4.33
CA LEU A 955 -29.85 12.61 5.75
C LEU A 955 -30.01 11.45 6.74
N ASN A 956 -30.07 10.21 6.26
CA ASN A 956 -30.23 9.03 7.11
C ASN A 956 -29.48 7.82 6.54
N ALA A 957 -28.22 8.04 6.15
CA ALA A 957 -27.40 7.05 5.48
C ALA A 957 -27.07 5.85 6.40
N LEU A 958 -26.91 4.67 5.79
CA LEU A 958 -26.54 3.46 6.50
C LEU A 958 -25.08 3.52 6.97
N GLN A 959 -24.82 2.99 8.16
CA GLN A 959 -23.50 2.75 8.73
C GLN A 959 -23.40 1.26 9.06
N LEU A 960 -22.74 0.48 8.19
CA LEU A 960 -22.69 -0.99 8.28
C LEU A 960 -21.33 -1.51 8.78
N THR A 961 -20.34 -0.63 8.93
CA THR A 961 -19.00 -0.95 9.44
C THR A 961 -18.60 0.06 10.51
N SER A 962 -17.68 -0.32 11.41
CA SER A 962 -17.15 0.60 12.42
C SER A 962 -16.23 1.64 11.78
N LYS A 963 -16.01 2.77 12.46
CA LYS A 963 -15.06 3.79 12.00
C LYS A 963 -13.68 3.17 11.77
N PHE A 964 -13.14 3.33 10.57
CA PHE A 964 -11.80 2.82 10.25
C PHE A 964 -10.71 3.68 10.90
N THR A 965 -9.86 3.06 11.72
CA THR A 965 -8.67 3.69 12.33
C THR A 965 -7.40 3.21 11.64
N SER A 966 -7.10 1.91 11.75
CA SER A 966 -5.97 1.27 11.09
C SER A 966 -6.21 -0.23 10.92
N PHE A 967 -5.43 -0.88 10.05
CA PHE A 967 -5.44 -2.34 9.95
C PHE A 967 -4.84 -3.05 11.17
N LYS A 968 -4.08 -2.37 12.05
CA LYS A 968 -3.52 -2.96 13.29
C LYS A 968 -4.60 -3.11 14.36
N GLU A 969 -5.53 -2.16 14.41
CA GLU A 969 -6.65 -2.13 15.38
C GLU A 969 -7.88 -2.90 14.87
N LEU A 970 -7.87 -3.31 13.60
CA LEU A 970 -8.95 -4.08 13.01
C LEU A 970 -8.94 -5.51 13.58
N GLY A 971 -10.02 -5.87 14.28
CA GLY A 971 -10.24 -7.24 14.76
C GLY A 971 -10.78 -8.16 13.66
N LYS A 972 -11.30 -9.32 14.07
CA LYS A 972 -11.94 -10.29 13.16
C LYS A 972 -13.33 -9.87 12.68
N GLN A 973 -13.82 -8.72 13.13
CA GLN A 973 -15.11 -8.16 12.75
C GLN A 973 -15.03 -6.63 12.70
N THR A 974 -15.62 -6.03 11.65
CA THR A 974 -15.99 -4.61 11.62
C THR A 974 -17.40 -4.49 11.05
N GLY A 975 -18.38 -4.36 11.94
CA GLY A 975 -19.79 -4.40 11.59
C GLY A 975 -20.19 -5.68 10.88
N ILE A 976 -20.69 -5.54 9.64
CA ILE A 976 -21.16 -6.65 8.81
C ILE A 976 -20.03 -7.41 8.09
N ILE A 977 -18.78 -6.96 8.21
CA ILE A 977 -17.63 -7.62 7.61
C ILE A 977 -16.94 -8.51 8.65
N TYR A 978 -16.78 -9.78 8.33
CA TYR A 978 -16.12 -10.79 9.15
C TYR A 978 -14.89 -11.35 8.43
N TYR A 979 -13.83 -11.60 9.20
CA TYR A 979 -12.59 -12.16 8.72
C TYR A 979 -12.45 -13.62 9.17
N VAL A 980 -12.44 -14.54 8.21
CA VAL A 980 -12.41 -15.99 8.44
C VAL A 980 -11.06 -16.59 7.99
N PRO A 981 -10.58 -17.69 8.59
CA PRO A 981 -9.29 -18.27 8.22
C PRO A 981 -9.23 -18.73 6.75
N ALA A 982 -8.13 -18.45 6.05
CA ALA A 982 -7.90 -18.88 4.65
C ALA A 982 -7.58 -20.39 4.50
N TYR A 983 -7.54 -21.14 5.59
CA TYR A 983 -7.17 -22.57 5.56
C TYR A 983 -8.20 -23.40 4.77
N LEU A 984 -7.75 -24.10 3.73
CA LEU A 984 -8.52 -25.02 2.90
C LEU A 984 -9.87 -24.48 2.40
N THR A 985 -9.87 -23.25 1.87
CA THR A 985 -11.05 -22.64 1.21
C THR A 985 -11.15 -23.04 -0.26
N SER A 986 -10.05 -22.96 -1.02
CA SER A 986 -10.05 -23.31 -2.46
C SER A 986 -9.74 -24.79 -2.72
N LYS A 987 -8.85 -25.42 -1.94
CA LYS A 987 -8.40 -26.81 -2.15
C LYS A 987 -9.16 -27.83 -1.29
N ILE A 988 -10.48 -27.80 -1.38
CA ILE A 988 -11.40 -28.72 -0.70
C ILE A 988 -12.52 -29.11 -1.67
N ASP A 989 -12.98 -30.36 -1.64
CA ASP A 989 -14.15 -30.80 -2.39
C ASP A 989 -15.44 -30.26 -1.74
N PRO A 990 -16.25 -29.43 -2.43
CA PRO A 990 -17.46 -28.85 -1.85
C PRO A 990 -18.57 -29.89 -1.59
N THR A 991 -18.52 -31.06 -2.24
CA THR A 991 -19.56 -32.10 -2.14
C THR A 991 -19.27 -33.18 -1.10
N THR A 992 -18.04 -33.25 -0.60
CA THR A 992 -17.63 -34.27 0.40
C THR A 992 -16.86 -33.69 1.59
N GLY A 993 -16.29 -32.49 1.46
CA GLY A 993 -15.34 -31.94 2.42
C GLY A 993 -13.95 -32.60 2.37
N PHE A 994 -13.65 -33.41 1.34
CA PHE A 994 -12.35 -34.02 1.17
C PHE A 994 -11.26 -32.96 0.91
N ALA A 995 -10.11 -33.09 1.58
CA ALA A 995 -8.94 -32.28 1.34
C ALA A 995 -7.66 -33.11 1.49
N ASN A 996 -6.62 -32.79 0.70
CA ASN A 996 -5.33 -33.46 0.82
C ASN A 996 -4.59 -33.04 2.11
N LEU A 997 -4.51 -33.94 3.08
CA LEU A 997 -3.78 -33.75 4.34
C LEU A 997 -2.41 -34.44 4.38
N PHE A 998 -2.01 -35.15 3.32
CA PHE A 998 -0.75 -35.89 3.27
C PHE A 998 0.47 -34.95 3.13
N TYR A 999 1.62 -35.40 3.66
CA TYR A 999 2.93 -34.88 3.27
C TYR A 999 3.58 -35.86 2.29
N VAL A 1000 3.26 -35.73 1.01
CA VAL A 1000 3.77 -36.62 -0.04
C VAL A 1000 5.06 -36.04 -0.58
N LYS A 1001 6.21 -36.66 -0.29
CA LYS A 1001 7.52 -36.28 -0.87
C LYS A 1001 8.42 -37.51 -0.94
N TYR A 1002 9.06 -37.74 -2.09
CA TYR A 1002 10.08 -38.77 -2.20
C TYR A 1002 11.32 -38.36 -1.40
N GLU A 1003 11.77 -39.24 -0.51
CA GLU A 1003 12.99 -39.06 0.29
C GLU A 1003 13.98 -40.21 0.08
N SER A 1004 13.50 -41.45 0.21
CA SER A 1004 14.24 -42.68 -0.13
C SER A 1004 13.27 -43.78 -0.54
N VAL A 1005 13.80 -44.89 -1.03
CA VAL A 1005 13.03 -46.10 -1.35
C VAL A 1005 12.33 -46.62 -0.09
N GLU A 1006 13.05 -46.75 1.03
CA GLU A 1006 12.51 -47.30 2.29
C GLU A 1006 11.38 -46.45 2.85
N LYS A 1007 11.52 -45.11 2.80
CA LYS A 1007 10.45 -44.19 3.23
C LYS A 1007 9.23 -44.24 2.32
N SER A 1008 9.44 -44.46 1.02
CA SER A 1008 8.34 -44.60 0.07
C SER A 1008 7.59 -45.92 0.28
N LYS A 1009 8.31 -47.03 0.52
CA LYS A 1009 7.73 -48.32 0.91
C LYS A 1009 6.90 -48.20 2.18
N ASP A 1010 7.47 -47.62 3.24
CA ASP A 1010 6.77 -47.35 4.49
C ASP A 1010 5.52 -46.48 4.28
N PHE A 1011 5.58 -45.47 3.40
CA PHE A 1011 4.40 -44.66 3.07
C PHE A 1011 3.30 -45.47 2.35
N PHE A 1012 3.63 -46.23 1.31
CA PHE A 1012 2.63 -46.99 0.54
C PHE A 1012 2.09 -48.22 1.28
N ASN A 1013 2.86 -48.79 2.22
CA ASN A 1013 2.39 -49.91 3.07
C ASN A 1013 1.36 -49.50 4.13
N ARG A 1014 1.13 -48.20 4.35
CA ARG A 1014 0.13 -47.70 5.32
C ARG A 1014 -1.26 -47.54 4.72
N PHE A 1015 -1.42 -47.74 3.41
CA PHE A 1015 -2.73 -47.76 2.77
C PHE A 1015 -3.47 -49.04 3.15
N ASP A 1016 -4.79 -48.96 3.24
CA ASP A 1016 -5.63 -50.13 3.54
C ASP A 1016 -5.67 -51.07 2.32
N SER A 1017 -5.65 -50.51 1.11
CA SER A 1017 -5.55 -51.26 -0.15
C SER A 1017 -5.19 -50.34 -1.31
N ILE A 1018 -4.42 -50.84 -2.29
CA ILE A 1018 -4.20 -50.17 -3.57
C ILE A 1018 -4.59 -51.15 -4.68
N CYS A 1019 -5.67 -50.91 -5.43
CA CYS A 1019 -6.16 -51.86 -6.43
C CYS A 1019 -6.65 -51.19 -7.72
N PHE A 1020 -6.75 -51.96 -8.81
CA PHE A 1020 -7.38 -51.51 -10.05
C PHE A 1020 -8.82 -52.00 -10.11
N ASN A 1021 -9.78 -51.08 -10.26
CA ASN A 1021 -11.19 -51.42 -10.48
C ASN A 1021 -11.45 -51.47 -11.99
N LYS A 1022 -11.68 -52.66 -12.52
CA LYS A 1022 -11.87 -52.88 -13.96
C LYS A 1022 -13.21 -52.35 -14.46
N VAL A 1023 -14.26 -52.38 -13.63
CA VAL A 1023 -15.60 -51.89 -13.98
C VAL A 1023 -15.59 -50.37 -14.09
N ALA A 1024 -15.00 -49.69 -13.10
CA ALA A 1024 -14.93 -48.23 -13.07
C ALA A 1024 -13.77 -47.67 -13.92
N GLY A 1025 -12.76 -48.49 -14.21
CA GLY A 1025 -11.65 -48.16 -15.10
C GLY A 1025 -10.59 -47.24 -14.48
N TYR A 1026 -10.42 -47.23 -13.16
CA TYR A 1026 -9.43 -46.43 -12.45
C TYR A 1026 -8.77 -47.21 -11.29
N PHE A 1027 -7.65 -46.71 -10.77
CA PHE A 1027 -7.03 -47.23 -9.55
C PHE A 1027 -7.67 -46.60 -8.31
N GLU A 1028 -7.84 -47.39 -7.26
CA GLU A 1028 -8.40 -47.01 -5.96
C GLU A 1028 -7.32 -47.12 -4.88
N PHE A 1029 -7.18 -46.07 -4.08
CA PHE A 1029 -6.29 -46.03 -2.92
C PHE A 1029 -7.17 -45.79 -1.68
N SER A 1030 -7.44 -46.85 -0.92
CA SER A 1030 -8.20 -46.80 0.32
C SER A 1030 -7.25 -46.55 1.49
N PHE A 1031 -7.59 -45.62 2.39
CA PHE A 1031 -6.75 -45.30 3.54
C PHE A 1031 -7.54 -44.71 4.70
N ASP A 1032 -6.95 -44.80 5.90
CA ASP A 1032 -7.30 -44.00 7.07
C ASP A 1032 -6.21 -42.95 7.34
N TYR A 1033 -6.57 -41.66 7.34
CA TYR A 1033 -5.63 -40.56 7.62
C TYR A 1033 -4.90 -40.72 8.96
N LYS A 1034 -5.48 -41.41 9.94
CA LYS A 1034 -4.85 -41.69 11.24
C LYS A 1034 -3.52 -42.44 11.11
N ASN A 1035 -3.32 -43.18 10.02
CA ASN A 1035 -2.08 -43.90 9.75
C ASN A 1035 -0.97 -42.98 9.15
N PHE A 1036 -1.32 -41.76 8.77
CA PHE A 1036 -0.43 -40.84 8.03
C PHE A 1036 -0.20 -39.51 8.74
N THR A 1037 -1.22 -38.97 9.41
CA THR A 1037 -1.14 -37.63 10.00
C THR A 1037 -2.17 -37.41 11.11
N ASP A 1038 -1.76 -36.70 12.16
CA ASP A 1038 -2.67 -36.24 13.23
C ASP A 1038 -3.57 -35.07 12.80
N ARG A 1039 -3.37 -34.52 11.60
CA ARG A 1039 -4.16 -33.38 11.08
C ARG A 1039 -5.64 -33.71 10.84
N ALA A 1040 -5.98 -35.00 10.78
CA ALA A 1040 -7.35 -35.48 10.59
C ALA A 1040 -8.04 -35.89 11.91
N CYS A 1041 -7.54 -35.46 13.06
CA CYS A 1041 -8.13 -35.79 14.36
C CYS A 1041 -9.56 -35.22 14.49
N GLY A 1042 -10.53 -36.05 14.88
CA GLY A 1042 -11.92 -35.64 15.17
C GLY A 1042 -12.90 -35.61 13.99
N MET A 1043 -12.52 -36.06 12.79
CA MET A 1043 -13.33 -35.94 11.56
C MET A 1043 -13.33 -37.23 10.72
N ARG A 1044 -13.96 -37.24 9.53
CA ARG A 1044 -13.90 -38.38 8.59
C ARG A 1044 -12.46 -38.62 8.17
N SER A 1045 -11.88 -39.73 8.65
CA SER A 1045 -10.48 -40.08 8.39
C SER A 1045 -10.33 -41.14 7.29
N LYS A 1046 -11.37 -41.94 7.04
CA LYS A 1046 -11.37 -42.98 6.01
C LYS A 1046 -11.85 -42.45 4.66
N TRP A 1047 -11.01 -42.63 3.65
CA TRP A 1047 -11.25 -42.16 2.29
C TRP A 1047 -10.77 -43.18 1.26
N LYS A 1048 -11.37 -43.12 0.08
CA LYS A 1048 -10.93 -43.84 -1.11
C LYS A 1048 -10.68 -42.82 -2.20
N VAL A 1049 -9.41 -42.62 -2.58
CA VAL A 1049 -9.06 -41.73 -3.69
C VAL A 1049 -8.85 -42.53 -4.97
N CYS A 1050 -9.39 -42.02 -6.06
CA CYS A 1050 -9.42 -42.67 -7.35
C CYS A 1050 -8.62 -41.87 -8.38
N THR A 1051 -7.98 -42.54 -9.34
CA THR A 1051 -7.22 -41.89 -10.42
C THR A 1051 -8.11 -41.28 -11.51
N ASN A 1052 -9.28 -40.76 -11.13
CA ASN A 1052 -10.30 -40.24 -12.03
C ASN A 1052 -9.89 -38.88 -12.66
N GLY A 1053 -10.16 -38.77 -13.96
CA GLY A 1053 -10.02 -37.56 -14.75
C GLY A 1053 -8.58 -37.15 -15.07
N GLU A 1054 -8.46 -36.07 -15.83
CA GLU A 1054 -7.18 -35.50 -16.24
C GLU A 1054 -6.62 -34.51 -15.21
N ARG A 1055 -5.32 -34.21 -15.32
CA ARG A 1055 -4.62 -33.19 -14.53
C ARG A 1055 -3.74 -32.33 -15.42
N ILE A 1056 -3.61 -31.05 -15.07
CA ILE A 1056 -2.67 -30.12 -15.70
C ILE A 1056 -1.39 -30.07 -14.86
N ILE A 1057 -0.25 -30.44 -15.45
CA ILE A 1057 1.04 -30.55 -14.77
C ILE A 1057 2.05 -29.59 -15.37
N LYS A 1058 2.74 -28.85 -14.49
CA LYS A 1058 3.83 -27.95 -14.88
C LYS A 1058 5.15 -28.70 -14.98
N TYR A 1059 5.93 -28.45 -16.02
CA TYR A 1059 7.26 -29.02 -16.24
C TYR A 1059 8.23 -27.98 -16.82
N ARG A 1060 9.53 -28.30 -16.84
CA ARG A 1060 10.57 -27.47 -17.45
C ARG A 1060 10.74 -27.91 -18.91
N ASN A 1061 10.52 -27.01 -19.86
CA ASN A 1061 10.59 -27.31 -21.28
C ASN A 1061 11.99 -26.96 -21.83
N GLU A 1062 12.76 -27.98 -22.19
CA GLU A 1062 14.14 -27.83 -22.71
C GLU A 1062 14.19 -27.03 -24.02
N GLU A 1063 13.19 -27.18 -24.90
CA GLU A 1063 13.09 -26.44 -26.17
C GLU A 1063 12.85 -24.93 -25.96
N LYS A 1064 12.33 -24.55 -24.79
CA LYS A 1064 12.09 -23.15 -24.39
C LYS A 1064 13.06 -22.70 -23.31
N ASN A 1065 14.34 -23.09 -23.44
CA ASN A 1065 15.42 -22.74 -22.50
C ASN A 1065 15.07 -23.09 -21.04
N SER A 1066 14.48 -24.26 -20.82
CA SER A 1066 14.01 -24.73 -19.51
C SER A 1066 13.01 -23.78 -18.82
N SER A 1067 12.20 -23.04 -19.58
CA SER A 1067 11.06 -22.29 -19.02
C SER A 1067 9.95 -23.23 -18.55
N PHE A 1068 9.05 -22.74 -17.68
CA PHE A 1068 7.91 -23.54 -17.24
C PHE A 1068 6.86 -23.64 -18.35
N ASP A 1069 6.39 -24.85 -18.61
CA ASP A 1069 5.32 -25.16 -19.56
C ASP A 1069 4.33 -26.16 -18.94
N ASP A 1070 3.16 -26.31 -19.54
CA ASP A 1070 2.08 -27.14 -19.01
C ASP A 1070 1.76 -28.30 -19.94
N LYS A 1071 1.43 -29.46 -19.36
CA LYS A 1071 0.91 -30.62 -20.10
C LYS A 1071 -0.28 -31.26 -19.39
N VAL A 1072 -1.23 -31.77 -20.18
CA VAL A 1072 -2.37 -32.54 -19.70
C VAL A 1072 -1.98 -34.02 -19.62
N ILE A 1073 -2.29 -34.66 -18.50
CA ILE A 1073 -2.10 -36.11 -18.31
C ILE A 1073 -3.40 -36.78 -17.89
N VAL A 1074 -3.59 -38.03 -18.31
CA VAL A 1074 -4.67 -38.90 -17.84
C VAL A 1074 -4.07 -39.84 -16.79
N LEU A 1075 -4.47 -39.67 -15.53
CA LEU A 1075 -3.81 -40.32 -14.39
C LEU A 1075 -3.81 -41.85 -14.51
N THR A 1076 -4.97 -42.47 -14.74
CA THR A 1076 -5.08 -43.92 -14.89
C THR A 1076 -4.12 -44.50 -15.93
N GLU A 1077 -3.97 -43.85 -17.09
CA GLU A 1077 -3.09 -44.34 -18.15
C GLU A 1077 -1.61 -44.20 -17.77
N GLU A 1078 -1.22 -43.14 -17.07
CA GLU A 1078 0.14 -42.99 -16.56
C GLU A 1078 0.47 -44.01 -15.46
N PHE A 1079 -0.50 -44.37 -14.60
CA PHE A 1079 -0.33 -45.47 -13.64
C PHE A 1079 -0.20 -46.83 -14.33
N LYS A 1080 -1.04 -47.13 -15.35
CA LYS A 1080 -0.90 -48.35 -16.16
C LYS A 1080 0.47 -48.43 -16.82
N LYS A 1081 0.96 -47.34 -17.42
CA LYS A 1081 2.31 -47.28 -18.02
C LYS A 1081 3.39 -47.58 -16.98
N LEU A 1082 3.31 -46.96 -15.80
CA LEU A 1082 4.29 -47.19 -14.73
C LEU A 1082 4.28 -48.64 -14.25
N PHE A 1083 3.11 -49.23 -13.98
CA PHE A 1083 3.03 -50.60 -13.51
C PHE A 1083 3.46 -51.62 -14.58
N ASN A 1084 3.13 -51.38 -15.85
CA ASN A 1084 3.63 -52.19 -16.97
C ASN A 1084 5.15 -52.09 -17.14
N GLU A 1085 5.74 -50.89 -17.00
CA GLU A 1085 7.21 -50.67 -17.09
C GLU A 1085 7.98 -51.51 -16.07
N TYR A 1086 7.38 -51.73 -14.89
CA TYR A 1086 7.99 -52.47 -13.78
C TYR A 1086 7.41 -53.88 -13.57
N GLY A 1087 6.60 -54.39 -14.50
CA GLY A 1087 6.08 -55.76 -14.46
C GLY A 1087 5.08 -56.04 -13.33
N ILE A 1088 4.40 -55.02 -12.80
CA ILE A 1088 3.36 -55.17 -11.77
C ILE A 1088 2.02 -55.47 -12.45
N ALA A 1089 1.49 -56.68 -12.24
CA ALA A 1089 0.17 -57.06 -12.73
C ALA A 1089 -0.94 -56.42 -11.89
N PHE A 1090 -1.92 -55.78 -12.54
CA PHE A 1090 -3.03 -55.08 -11.88
C PHE A 1090 -4.40 -55.68 -12.27
N ASN A 1091 -4.61 -56.95 -11.92
CA ASN A 1091 -5.90 -57.60 -12.13
C ASN A 1091 -7.02 -56.94 -11.29
N ASP A 1092 -8.27 -57.17 -11.69
CA ASP A 1092 -9.43 -56.55 -11.06
C ASP A 1092 -9.48 -56.79 -9.54
N CYS A 1093 -9.56 -55.72 -8.76
CA CYS A 1093 -9.57 -55.68 -7.30
C CYS A 1093 -8.38 -56.38 -6.61
N MET A 1094 -7.28 -56.65 -7.32
CA MET A 1094 -6.05 -57.18 -6.73
C MET A 1094 -5.31 -56.08 -5.95
N ASP A 1095 -4.96 -56.34 -4.69
CA ASP A 1095 -4.12 -55.44 -3.89
C ASP A 1095 -2.67 -55.46 -4.40
N LEU A 1096 -2.16 -54.28 -4.72
CA LEU A 1096 -0.84 -54.05 -5.32
C LEU A 1096 0.21 -53.70 -4.27
N THR A 1097 -0.16 -53.56 -2.99
CA THR A 1097 0.74 -53.07 -1.93
C THR A 1097 2.00 -53.95 -1.80
N ASP A 1098 1.85 -55.28 -1.76
CA ASP A 1098 2.98 -56.22 -1.69
C ASP A 1098 3.86 -56.16 -2.96
N ALA A 1099 3.25 -56.05 -4.13
CA ALA A 1099 3.97 -55.95 -5.40
C ALA A 1099 4.75 -54.64 -5.52
N ILE A 1100 4.19 -53.52 -5.05
CA ILE A 1100 4.86 -52.22 -4.95
C ILE A 1100 6.03 -52.30 -3.96
N ASN A 1101 5.84 -52.97 -2.82
CA ASN A 1101 6.85 -53.11 -1.77
C ASN A 1101 8.04 -54.02 -2.20
N ALA A 1102 7.84 -54.89 -3.19
CA ALA A 1102 8.89 -55.75 -3.75
C ALA A 1102 9.87 -55.02 -4.69
N ILE A 1103 9.54 -53.81 -5.16
CA ILE A 1103 10.43 -53.03 -6.04
C ILE A 1103 11.52 -52.33 -5.23
N ASP A 1104 12.76 -52.31 -5.69
CA ASP A 1104 13.89 -51.59 -5.03
C ASP A 1104 14.47 -50.44 -5.89
N ASP A 1105 13.79 -50.06 -6.97
CA ASP A 1105 14.22 -48.96 -7.85
C ASP A 1105 13.73 -47.58 -7.34
N ALA A 1106 14.67 -46.67 -7.10
CA ALA A 1106 14.39 -45.28 -6.76
C ALA A 1106 13.59 -44.54 -7.84
N SER A 1107 13.80 -44.85 -9.13
CA SER A 1107 13.06 -44.24 -10.25
C SER A 1107 11.56 -44.56 -10.18
N PHE A 1108 11.22 -45.83 -9.88
CA PHE A 1108 9.84 -46.26 -9.69
C PHE A 1108 9.15 -45.45 -8.59
N PHE A 1109 9.72 -45.38 -7.39
CA PHE A 1109 9.11 -44.65 -6.27
C PHE A 1109 9.05 -43.15 -6.50
N ARG A 1110 10.01 -42.56 -7.21
CA ARG A 1110 9.93 -41.15 -7.64
C ARG A 1110 8.74 -40.91 -8.55
N LYS A 1111 8.53 -41.77 -9.55
CA LYS A 1111 7.39 -41.71 -10.48
C LYS A 1111 6.06 -41.97 -9.76
N LEU A 1112 5.97 -43.03 -8.97
CA LEU A 1112 4.75 -43.42 -8.22
C LEU A 1112 4.31 -42.33 -7.25
N THR A 1113 5.25 -41.82 -6.44
CA THR A 1113 4.99 -40.71 -5.49
C THR A 1113 4.48 -39.47 -6.21
N LYS A 1114 5.06 -39.15 -7.38
CA LYS A 1114 4.63 -38.02 -8.20
C LYS A 1114 3.22 -38.23 -8.78
N LEU A 1115 2.90 -39.42 -9.30
CA LEU A 1115 1.55 -39.72 -9.81
C LEU A 1115 0.49 -39.67 -8.69
N PHE A 1116 0.83 -40.15 -7.49
CA PHE A 1116 -0.06 -40.04 -6.33
C PHE A 1116 -0.28 -38.59 -5.90
N GLN A 1117 0.79 -37.76 -5.87
CA GLN A 1117 0.66 -36.30 -5.65
C GLN A 1117 -0.32 -35.66 -6.65
N GLN A 1118 -0.23 -36.06 -7.92
CA GLN A 1118 -1.08 -35.53 -8.99
C GLN A 1118 -2.53 -36.00 -8.86
N THR A 1119 -2.76 -37.22 -8.35
CA THR A 1119 -4.10 -37.72 -8.03
C THR A 1119 -4.79 -36.83 -6.99
N LEU A 1120 -4.05 -36.45 -5.95
CA LEU A 1120 -4.49 -35.54 -4.89
C LEU A 1120 -4.56 -34.06 -5.31
N GLN A 1121 -4.08 -33.70 -6.51
CA GLN A 1121 -4.12 -32.34 -7.04
C GLN A 1121 -5.52 -32.01 -7.56
N MET A 1122 -6.38 -31.45 -6.71
CA MET A 1122 -7.76 -31.13 -7.10
C MET A 1122 -7.86 -29.90 -8.00
N ARG A 1123 -7.15 -28.81 -7.65
CA ARG A 1123 -7.13 -27.57 -8.45
C ARG A 1123 -6.16 -27.72 -9.62
N ASN A 1124 -6.65 -27.49 -10.83
CA ASN A 1124 -5.92 -27.63 -12.08
C ASN A 1124 -6.05 -26.36 -12.91
N SER A 1125 -4.92 -25.81 -13.31
CA SER A 1125 -4.82 -24.42 -13.74
C SER A 1125 -3.81 -24.28 -14.87
N SER A 1126 -4.25 -23.89 -16.07
CA SER A 1126 -3.38 -23.71 -17.25
C SER A 1126 -2.59 -22.39 -17.21
N ALA A 1127 -1.41 -22.34 -17.83
CA ALA A 1127 -0.51 -21.19 -17.82
C ALA A 1127 -1.13 -19.95 -18.48
N ASP A 1128 -1.93 -20.14 -19.53
CA ASP A 1128 -2.69 -19.10 -20.23
C ASP A 1128 -3.93 -18.61 -19.46
N GLY A 1129 -4.30 -19.30 -18.36
CA GLY A 1129 -5.46 -18.98 -17.55
C GLY A 1129 -6.81 -19.39 -18.13
N SER A 1130 -6.86 -20.06 -19.29
CA SER A 1130 -8.10 -20.48 -19.95
C SER A 1130 -8.86 -21.57 -19.18
N ARG A 1131 -8.15 -22.40 -18.41
CA ARG A 1131 -8.72 -23.44 -17.56
C ARG A 1131 -8.29 -23.26 -16.10
N ASP A 1132 -9.26 -23.27 -15.19
CA ASP A 1132 -9.05 -23.26 -13.74
C ASP A 1132 -10.16 -24.02 -13.02
N TYR A 1133 -10.04 -25.34 -12.98
CA TYR A 1133 -11.10 -26.21 -12.47
C TYR A 1133 -10.68 -26.96 -11.22
N ILE A 1134 -11.69 -27.46 -10.51
CA ILE A 1134 -11.53 -28.40 -9.42
C ILE A 1134 -12.13 -29.73 -9.82
N ILE A 1135 -11.34 -30.78 -9.65
CA ILE A 1135 -11.76 -32.17 -9.79
C ILE A 1135 -11.43 -32.93 -8.52
N SER A 1136 -12.44 -33.56 -7.91
CA SER A 1136 -12.26 -34.39 -6.73
C SER A 1136 -11.77 -35.79 -7.13
N PRO A 1137 -10.80 -36.37 -6.40
CA PRO A 1137 -10.45 -37.77 -6.54
C PRO A 1137 -11.35 -38.69 -5.71
N VAL A 1138 -12.40 -38.17 -5.05
CA VAL A 1138 -13.30 -38.92 -4.18
C VAL A 1138 -14.73 -38.83 -4.70
N GLU A 1139 -15.48 -39.92 -4.56
CA GLU A 1139 -16.92 -39.96 -4.86
C GLU A 1139 -17.73 -39.42 -3.68
N ASN A 1140 -18.79 -38.67 -3.98
CA ASN A 1140 -19.80 -38.30 -3.00
C ASN A 1140 -20.75 -39.46 -2.69
N ASP A 1141 -21.73 -39.23 -1.81
CA ASP A 1141 -22.68 -40.27 -1.39
C ASP A 1141 -23.60 -40.76 -2.52
N ASN A 1142 -23.65 -40.06 -3.65
CA ASN A 1142 -24.35 -40.47 -4.88
C ASN A 1142 -23.45 -41.25 -5.86
N GLY A 1143 -22.18 -41.51 -5.51
CA GLY A 1143 -21.22 -42.19 -6.40
C GLY A 1143 -20.65 -41.29 -7.51
N GLU A 1144 -20.71 -39.96 -7.34
CA GLU A 1144 -20.25 -38.99 -8.34
C GLU A 1144 -18.96 -38.28 -7.90
N PHE A 1145 -18.03 -38.07 -8.83
CA PHE A 1145 -16.86 -37.21 -8.60
C PHE A 1145 -17.21 -35.76 -8.90
N PHE A 1146 -16.93 -34.85 -7.97
CA PHE A 1146 -17.07 -33.42 -8.23
C PHE A 1146 -16.10 -32.97 -9.34
N ASN A 1147 -16.62 -32.32 -10.37
CA ASN A 1147 -15.83 -31.65 -11.40
C ASN A 1147 -16.51 -30.33 -11.79
N SER A 1148 -15.84 -29.21 -11.52
CA SER A 1148 -16.39 -27.88 -11.73
C SER A 1148 -16.64 -27.52 -13.20
N GLU A 1149 -15.94 -28.16 -14.16
CA GLU A 1149 -16.19 -27.95 -15.60
C GLU A 1149 -17.52 -28.59 -16.06
N LYS A 1150 -18.08 -29.52 -15.27
CA LYS A 1150 -19.28 -30.29 -15.62
C LYS A 1150 -20.50 -29.95 -14.75
N CYS A 1151 -20.36 -29.08 -13.77
CA CYS A 1151 -21.43 -28.77 -12.82
C CYS A 1151 -22.36 -27.65 -13.33
N ASP A 1152 -23.57 -27.61 -12.78
CA ASP A 1152 -24.51 -26.52 -13.02
C ASP A 1152 -24.20 -25.29 -12.12
N LYS A 1153 -25.12 -24.33 -12.06
CA LYS A 1153 -24.95 -23.09 -11.27
C LYS A 1153 -25.16 -23.28 -9.75
N SER A 1154 -25.64 -24.45 -9.30
CA SER A 1154 -25.86 -24.76 -7.88
C SER A 1154 -24.57 -25.10 -7.14
N LYS A 1155 -23.51 -25.46 -7.89
CA LYS A 1155 -22.18 -25.80 -7.36
C LYS A 1155 -21.13 -24.79 -7.84
N PRO A 1156 -19.95 -24.72 -7.19
CA PRO A 1156 -18.88 -23.83 -7.63
C PRO A 1156 -18.37 -24.18 -9.04
N LYS A 1157 -18.39 -23.20 -9.95
CA LYS A 1157 -18.02 -23.41 -11.37
C LYS A 1157 -16.53 -23.51 -11.65
N ASP A 1158 -15.71 -22.98 -10.77
CA ASP A 1158 -14.27 -22.93 -10.91
C ASP A 1158 -13.58 -22.90 -9.54
N ALA A 1159 -12.24 -22.91 -9.53
CA ALA A 1159 -11.48 -22.99 -8.29
C ALA A 1159 -11.53 -21.73 -7.42
N ASP A 1160 -11.74 -20.56 -8.01
CA ASP A 1160 -11.88 -19.29 -7.28
C ASP A 1160 -13.31 -19.15 -6.74
N ALA A 1161 -14.32 -19.61 -7.50
CA ALA A 1161 -15.70 -19.77 -7.02
C ALA A 1161 -15.74 -20.69 -5.80
N ASN A 1162 -15.01 -21.80 -5.81
CA ASN A 1162 -14.93 -22.72 -4.67
C ASN A 1162 -14.27 -22.04 -3.44
N GLY A 1163 -13.26 -21.21 -3.66
CA GLY A 1163 -12.66 -20.37 -2.63
C GLY A 1163 -13.70 -19.46 -1.97
N ALA A 1164 -14.42 -18.68 -2.79
CA ALA A 1164 -15.43 -17.73 -2.33
C ALA A 1164 -16.60 -18.44 -1.65
N PHE A 1165 -17.02 -19.58 -2.17
CA PHE A 1165 -18.07 -20.42 -1.61
C PHE A 1165 -17.72 -20.93 -0.20
N ASN A 1166 -16.52 -21.48 -0.01
CA ASN A 1166 -16.11 -21.97 1.31
C ASN A 1166 -15.81 -20.83 2.30
N ILE A 1167 -15.40 -19.65 1.82
CA ILE A 1167 -15.37 -18.43 2.65
C ILE A 1167 -16.78 -18.09 3.15
N ALA A 1168 -17.80 -18.19 2.28
CA ALA A 1168 -19.19 -17.97 2.66
C ALA A 1168 -19.69 -19.01 3.66
N ARG A 1169 -19.35 -20.30 3.49
CA ARG A 1169 -19.69 -21.37 4.46
C ARG A 1169 -19.06 -21.13 5.83
N LYS A 1170 -17.82 -20.64 5.90
CA LYS A 1170 -17.24 -20.20 7.17
C LYS A 1170 -18.00 -19.02 7.80
N GLY A 1171 -18.63 -18.19 6.98
CA GLY A 1171 -19.54 -17.15 7.45
C GLY A 1171 -20.86 -17.70 7.99
N LEU A 1172 -21.38 -18.81 7.46
CA LEU A 1172 -22.53 -19.50 8.05
C LEU A 1172 -22.20 -20.01 9.46
N TRP A 1173 -21.03 -20.60 9.63
CA TRP A 1173 -20.53 -20.93 10.97
C TRP A 1173 -20.43 -19.70 11.89
N VAL A 1174 -20.01 -18.54 11.37
CA VAL A 1174 -20.01 -17.28 12.17
C VAL A 1174 -21.41 -16.89 12.62
N LEU A 1175 -22.42 -17.03 11.74
CA LEU A 1175 -23.82 -16.78 12.10
C LEU A 1175 -24.30 -17.76 13.17
N GLU A 1176 -23.99 -19.06 13.07
CA GLU A 1176 -24.30 -20.05 14.10
C GLU A 1176 -23.69 -19.68 15.46
N GLN A 1177 -22.41 -19.30 15.50
CA GLN A 1177 -21.77 -18.84 16.74
C GLN A 1177 -22.49 -17.61 17.31
N LEU A 1178 -22.98 -16.73 16.45
CA LEU A 1178 -23.72 -15.54 16.85
C LEU A 1178 -25.10 -15.87 17.43
N TYR A 1179 -25.85 -16.76 16.79
CA TYR A 1179 -27.18 -17.20 17.25
C TYR A 1179 -27.10 -18.03 18.54
N ASN A 1180 -26.02 -18.78 18.75
CA ASN A 1180 -25.77 -19.56 19.96
C ASN A 1180 -25.23 -18.72 21.14
N SER A 1181 -24.91 -17.45 20.93
CA SER A 1181 -24.37 -16.54 21.97
C SER A 1181 -25.42 -15.55 22.48
N SER A 1182 -25.34 -15.20 23.77
CA SER A 1182 -26.22 -14.17 24.35
C SER A 1182 -25.77 -12.77 23.97
N SER A 1183 -26.70 -11.80 24.00
CA SER A 1183 -26.34 -10.39 23.80
C SER A 1183 -25.32 -9.92 24.83
N GLY A 1184 -24.29 -9.20 24.39
CA GLY A 1184 -23.18 -8.74 25.23
C GLY A 1184 -22.05 -9.77 25.47
N GLU A 1185 -22.23 -11.03 25.10
CA GLU A 1185 -21.15 -12.02 25.17
C GLU A 1185 -20.11 -11.83 24.06
N LYS A 1186 -18.85 -12.13 24.38
CA LYS A 1186 -17.75 -12.03 23.42
C LYS A 1186 -17.79 -13.23 22.46
N LEU A 1187 -18.08 -12.96 21.18
CA LEU A 1187 -18.06 -13.97 20.12
C LEU A 1187 -16.66 -14.58 19.92
N ASN A 1188 -16.59 -15.90 19.87
CA ASN A 1188 -15.39 -16.61 19.45
C ASN A 1188 -15.36 -16.77 17.92
N LEU A 1189 -14.68 -15.85 17.24
CA LEU A 1189 -14.50 -15.88 15.78
C LEU A 1189 -13.20 -16.61 15.35
N ALA A 1190 -12.64 -17.46 16.22
CA ALA A 1190 -11.41 -18.20 15.95
C ALA A 1190 -11.67 -19.67 15.61
N MET A 1191 -12.23 -19.90 14.42
CA MET A 1191 -12.37 -21.25 13.85
C MET A 1191 -11.00 -21.92 13.72
N THR A 1192 -10.86 -23.09 14.30
CA THR A 1192 -9.70 -23.98 14.16
C THR A 1192 -9.77 -24.77 12.85
N ASN A 1193 -8.62 -25.32 12.44
CA ASN A 1193 -8.57 -26.15 11.22
C ASN A 1193 -9.41 -27.43 11.33
N ALA A 1194 -9.53 -27.99 12.54
CA ALA A 1194 -10.32 -29.19 12.79
C ALA A 1194 -11.82 -28.89 12.69
N GLU A 1195 -12.28 -27.83 13.35
CA GLU A 1195 -13.69 -27.37 13.26
C GLU A 1195 -14.08 -27.06 11.81
N TRP A 1196 -13.19 -26.45 11.02
CA TRP A 1196 -13.47 -26.21 9.60
C TRP A 1196 -13.71 -27.50 8.84
N LEU A 1197 -12.82 -28.49 8.99
CA LEU A 1197 -12.93 -29.74 8.25
C LEU A 1197 -14.16 -30.56 8.67
N GLU A 1198 -14.48 -30.58 9.96
CA GLU A 1198 -15.70 -31.18 10.48
C GLU A 1198 -16.94 -30.50 9.89
N TYR A 1199 -17.02 -29.17 9.99
CA TYR A 1199 -18.12 -28.39 9.43
C TYR A 1199 -18.26 -28.63 7.92
N ALA A 1200 -17.13 -28.63 7.20
CA ALA A 1200 -17.09 -28.79 5.77
C ALA A 1200 -17.58 -30.17 5.30
N GLN A 1201 -17.37 -31.21 6.11
CA GLN A 1201 -17.78 -32.59 5.85
C GLN A 1201 -19.22 -32.87 6.29
N GLN A 1202 -19.76 -32.14 7.26
CA GLN A 1202 -21.14 -32.28 7.73
C GLN A 1202 -22.16 -31.50 6.88
N HIS A 1203 -21.73 -30.41 6.23
CA HIS A 1203 -22.61 -29.48 5.49
C HIS A 1203 -22.32 -29.48 3.98
N THR A 1204 -22.34 -30.64 3.33
CA THR A 1204 -22.05 -30.79 1.89
C THR A 1204 -23.20 -30.30 0.99
N ILE A 1205 -22.88 -29.84 -0.23
CA ILE A 1205 -23.88 -29.45 -1.26
C ILE A 1205 -24.39 -30.66 -2.05
#